data_AF-A0A6G4TSH1-F1
#
_entry.id   AF-A0A6G4TSH1-F1
#
_cell.length_a   1.000
_cell.length_b   1.000
_cell.length_c   1.000
_cell.angle_alpha   90.00
_cell.angle_beta   90.00
_cell.angle_gamma   90.00
#
_symmetry.space_group_name_H-M   'P 1'
#
loop_
_entity.id
_entity.type
_entity.pdbx_description
1 polymer ?
#
loop_
_entity_poly.entity_id
_entity_poly.type
_entity_poly.pdbx_seq_one_letter_code
_entity_poly.pdbx_strand_id
1 'polypeptide(L)'
;MIEGGDGQVVDGRFELLERLGSGGMGTVWRARDQALDREVALKQVRPLAPELAPEGSAASRVLRERMLREARALARISHPNVVTIHHVVDDGEAAYPWLVMELVPGRSLAERLADGALPPTEAARIGRQVLAGLRTAHAAGICHRDVKPANVMLRPDGAAVLTDFGIAALQRTGQVDPAVGSASLTATGELIGTPDYLAPERIRGTDDEPASDLWSLGMLLYVAVEGHNPLRRTTPLATLAAVLDGEVPPPVRAGALTPVLAELLVRDPAARPSAARLDEMLGAAAEAGGLATAPLAEAEERTLTATQPVSQSTPQPAPQPAAQPAQPSEPAAEAPPAAPVPAPRRRRAWLTAGAAVLAAVLVAITAYSLGDTGGDGGDGGSDAKNKLDLVQPGTLTVAVSGDRSGSAHHLTYAASDSGWLEDASPGPKEGDWIGPDPELAKALAERLGLRVKVVGIDMFGPGDPFDALGRDYDVVMPSTEFSTFDAKERRGVDFIHYFDYAHTLYARWKTASKIRSWDDLCGLKVAPFEDDDKDALRDISYKVCGPDPIKVTNVSIFDLPEPLQKGSIDAVVSDLPFAVVQAKESDGEFHLPAADLTDAGPLGMAVKGSNTTLRKALTSGFDKLITGGDYTTILKNWNLEHGAVRATRIIRD
;
A
#
# COMPACT_ATOMS: atom_id res chain seq x y z
N MET A 1 -8.16 -3.73 -29.65
CA MET A 1 -7.58 -5.05 -29.97
C MET A 1 -6.50 -4.85 -31.01
N ILE A 2 -5.25 -5.20 -30.68
CA ILE A 2 -4.22 -5.56 -31.67
C ILE A 2 -3.61 -6.86 -31.13
N GLU A 3 -4.19 -7.99 -31.52
CA GLU A 3 -3.53 -9.29 -31.47
C GLU A 3 -2.64 -9.37 -32.72
N GLY A 4 -1.36 -9.04 -32.57
CA GLY A 4 -0.35 -9.26 -33.60
C GLY A 4 0.32 -10.61 -33.35
N GLY A 5 0.04 -11.59 -34.21
CA GLY A 5 0.68 -12.90 -34.20
C GLY A 5 2.08 -12.86 -34.83
N ASP A 6 2.81 -13.96 -34.67
CA ASP A 6 4.12 -14.23 -35.28
C ASP A 6 4.16 -13.76 -36.75
N GLY A 7 5.21 -12.99 -37.13
CA GLY A 7 5.38 -12.43 -38.48
C GLY A 7 5.01 -10.94 -38.64
N GLN A 8 4.52 -10.25 -37.60
CA GLN A 8 4.38 -8.79 -37.63
C GLN A 8 5.75 -8.10 -37.74
N VAL A 9 5.88 -7.08 -38.61
CA VAL A 9 7.11 -6.29 -38.73
C VAL A 9 6.93 -4.91 -38.10
N VAL A 10 7.66 -4.64 -37.02
CA VAL A 10 7.71 -3.34 -36.34
C VAL A 10 8.75 -2.45 -37.02
N ASP A 11 8.42 -1.16 -37.24
CA ASP A 11 9.29 -0.17 -37.91
C ASP A 11 9.72 -0.58 -39.34
N GLY A 12 8.99 -1.50 -39.97
CA GLY A 12 9.39 -2.08 -41.26
C GLY A 12 10.74 -2.83 -41.23
N ARG A 13 11.27 -3.16 -40.05
CA ARG A 13 12.61 -3.73 -39.86
C ARG A 13 12.67 -4.93 -38.90
N PHE A 14 11.88 -4.91 -37.84
CA PHE A 14 11.96 -5.89 -36.76
C PHE A 14 10.79 -6.87 -36.86
N GLU A 15 11.04 -8.04 -37.41
CA GLU A 15 10.04 -9.11 -37.55
C GLU A 15 9.89 -9.86 -36.23
N LEU A 16 8.70 -9.83 -35.63
CA LEU A 16 8.39 -10.56 -34.40
C LEU A 16 8.34 -12.06 -34.68
N LEU A 17 9.14 -12.84 -33.95
CA LEU A 17 9.29 -14.28 -34.13
C LEU A 17 8.52 -15.08 -33.09
N GLU A 18 8.77 -14.81 -31.81
CA GLU A 18 8.12 -15.50 -30.68
C GLU A 18 8.00 -14.55 -29.49
N ARG A 19 6.96 -14.74 -28.68
CA ARG A 19 6.79 -13.99 -27.43
C ARG A 19 7.64 -14.63 -26.33
N LEU A 20 8.55 -13.85 -25.74
CA LEU A 20 9.44 -14.30 -24.66
C LEU A 20 8.80 -14.11 -23.27
N GLY A 21 7.95 -13.10 -23.12
CA GLY A 21 7.29 -12.84 -21.83
C GLY A 21 6.33 -11.66 -21.88
N SER A 22 5.49 -11.54 -20.85
CA SER A 22 4.59 -10.41 -20.67
C SER A 22 4.32 -10.13 -19.20
N GLY A 23 4.20 -8.87 -18.82
CA GLY A 23 3.78 -8.45 -17.49
C GLY A 23 3.19 -7.05 -17.49
N GLY A 24 3.01 -6.47 -16.30
CA GLY A 24 2.39 -5.15 -16.12
C GLY A 24 3.07 -4.00 -16.90
N MET A 25 4.37 -4.12 -17.18
CA MET A 25 5.15 -3.10 -17.92
C MET A 25 5.21 -3.35 -19.44
N GLY A 26 4.49 -4.35 -19.96
CA GLY A 26 4.39 -4.66 -21.38
C GLY A 26 4.86 -6.07 -21.76
N THR A 27 5.14 -6.25 -23.06
CA THR A 27 5.41 -7.57 -23.66
C THR A 27 6.77 -7.57 -24.34
N VAL A 28 7.53 -8.65 -24.14
CA VAL A 28 8.83 -8.87 -24.76
C VAL A 28 8.73 -9.97 -25.80
N TRP A 29 9.29 -9.71 -26.98
CA TRP A 29 9.31 -10.59 -28.13
C TRP A 29 10.76 -10.86 -28.53
N ARG A 30 11.05 -12.07 -28.97
CA ARG A 30 12.20 -12.33 -29.84
C ARG A 30 11.82 -11.83 -31.22
N ALA A 31 12.72 -11.10 -31.86
CA ALA A 31 12.51 -10.55 -33.17
C ALA A 31 13.77 -10.70 -34.02
N ARG A 32 13.60 -10.75 -35.34
CA ARG A 32 14.70 -10.65 -36.30
C ARG A 32 14.85 -9.21 -36.76
N ASP A 33 16.02 -8.64 -36.53
CA ASP A 33 16.44 -7.40 -37.18
C ASP A 33 16.82 -7.73 -38.62
N GLN A 34 15.91 -7.49 -39.56
CA GLN A 34 16.09 -7.85 -40.97
C GLN A 34 17.22 -7.06 -41.65
N ALA A 35 17.57 -5.87 -41.13
CA ALA A 35 18.63 -5.06 -41.70
C ALA A 35 20.03 -5.55 -41.30
N LEU A 36 20.17 -6.12 -40.10
CA LEU A 36 21.44 -6.63 -39.56
C LEU A 36 21.53 -8.16 -39.55
N ASP A 37 20.48 -8.85 -39.99
CA ASP A 37 20.33 -10.31 -39.98
C ASP A 37 20.73 -10.95 -38.65
N ARG A 38 20.16 -10.42 -37.56
CA ARG A 38 20.40 -10.92 -36.19
C ARG A 38 19.12 -10.95 -35.39
N GLU A 39 19.11 -11.76 -34.35
CA GLU A 39 18.00 -11.79 -33.40
C GLU A 39 18.21 -10.76 -32.28
N VAL A 40 17.10 -10.14 -31.87
CA VAL A 40 17.03 -9.12 -30.84
C VAL A 40 15.83 -9.40 -29.95
N ALA A 41 15.80 -8.83 -28.75
CA ALA A 41 14.59 -8.76 -27.96
C ALA A 41 13.91 -7.40 -28.20
N LEU A 42 12.61 -7.40 -28.46
CA LEU A 42 11.78 -6.22 -28.65
C LEU A 42 10.80 -6.10 -27.48
N LYS A 43 10.92 -5.03 -26.69
CA LYS A 43 9.97 -4.74 -25.61
C LYS A 43 8.97 -3.69 -26.07
N GLN A 44 7.71 -4.08 -26.14
CA GLN A 44 6.59 -3.15 -26.23
C GLN A 44 6.34 -2.59 -24.84
N VAL A 45 6.62 -1.31 -24.62
CA VAL A 45 6.30 -0.67 -23.34
C VAL A 45 4.81 -0.40 -23.27
N ARG A 46 4.16 -0.80 -22.18
CA ARG A 46 2.76 -0.44 -21.90
C ARG A 46 2.67 0.20 -20.51
N PRO A 47 1.87 1.27 -20.33
CA PRO A 47 1.61 1.84 -19.02
C PRO A 47 0.80 0.85 -18.19
N LEU A 48 1.07 0.79 -16.88
CA LEU A 48 0.28 -0.05 -15.96
C LEU A 48 -1.17 0.44 -15.80
N ALA A 49 -1.44 1.70 -16.16
CA ALA A 49 -2.78 2.28 -16.15
C ALA A 49 -3.01 3.12 -17.43
N PRO A 50 -3.42 2.48 -18.54
CA PRO A 50 -3.72 3.18 -19.80
C PRO A 50 -4.75 4.30 -19.64
N GLU A 51 -5.58 4.20 -18.60
CA GLU A 51 -6.68 5.10 -18.26
C GLU A 51 -6.20 6.42 -17.64
N LEU A 52 -5.03 6.41 -16.96
CA LEU A 52 -4.42 7.61 -16.37
C LEU A 52 -3.71 8.48 -17.41
N ALA A 53 -3.37 7.91 -18.56
CA ALA A 53 -2.76 8.62 -19.68
C ALA A 53 -3.34 8.09 -21.00
N PRO A 54 -4.60 8.47 -21.33
CA PRO A 54 -5.23 8.05 -22.58
C PRO A 54 -4.37 8.38 -23.79
N GLU A 55 -4.41 7.52 -24.81
CA GLU A 55 -3.66 7.73 -26.05
C GLU A 55 -3.99 9.10 -26.65
N GLY A 56 -2.96 9.87 -27.02
CA GLY A 56 -3.11 11.23 -27.56
C GLY A 56 -3.30 12.35 -26.53
N SER A 57 -3.47 12.06 -25.24
CA SER A 57 -3.53 13.07 -24.17
C SER A 57 -2.19 13.82 -23.95
N ALA A 58 -2.25 15.00 -23.32
CA ALA A 58 -1.03 15.72 -22.91
C ALA A 58 -0.20 14.90 -21.91
N ALA A 59 -0.85 14.12 -21.04
CA ALA A 59 -0.19 13.24 -20.07
C ALA A 59 0.59 12.11 -20.76
N SER A 60 0.02 11.46 -21.78
CA SER A 60 0.72 10.40 -22.53
C SER A 60 1.90 10.94 -23.34
N ARG A 61 1.81 12.16 -23.89
CA ARG A 61 2.95 12.84 -24.54
C ARG A 61 4.11 13.12 -23.58
N VAL A 62 3.82 13.65 -22.39
CA VAL A 62 4.86 13.92 -21.36
C VAL A 62 5.50 12.62 -20.89
N LEU A 63 4.70 11.57 -20.67
CA LEU A 63 5.17 10.23 -20.29
C LEU A 63 6.10 9.66 -21.37
N ARG A 64 5.67 9.71 -22.64
CA ARG A 64 6.46 9.25 -23.80
C ARG A 64 7.79 10.00 -23.94
N GLU A 65 7.81 11.32 -23.85
CA GLU A 65 9.07 12.11 -23.95
C GLU A 65 10.10 11.73 -22.89
N ARG A 66 9.64 11.40 -21.68
CA ARG A 66 10.54 10.96 -20.62
C ARG A 66 10.98 9.52 -20.80
N MET A 67 10.12 8.62 -21.28
CA MET A 67 10.51 7.25 -21.64
C MET A 67 11.65 7.27 -22.66
N LEU A 68 11.53 8.10 -23.68
CA LEU A 68 12.58 8.29 -24.68
C LEU A 68 13.87 8.85 -24.06
N ARG A 69 13.77 9.77 -23.09
CA ARG A 69 14.94 10.33 -22.40
C ARG A 69 15.68 9.25 -21.60
N GLU A 70 14.96 8.46 -20.81
CA GLU A 70 15.55 7.37 -20.00
C GLU A 70 16.10 6.25 -20.89
N ALA A 71 15.36 5.84 -21.93
CA ALA A 71 15.83 4.84 -22.89
C ALA A 71 17.12 5.28 -23.61
N ARG A 72 17.23 6.56 -23.99
CA ARG A 72 18.46 7.13 -24.58
C ARG A 72 19.61 7.17 -23.58
N ALA A 73 19.33 7.40 -22.30
CA ALA A 73 20.37 7.37 -21.26
C ALA A 73 20.87 5.94 -21.02
N LEU A 74 19.96 4.96 -20.94
CA LEU A 74 20.29 3.54 -20.83
C LEU A 74 21.06 3.03 -22.06
N ALA A 75 20.69 3.46 -23.27
CA ALA A 75 21.38 3.06 -24.51
C ALA A 75 22.85 3.54 -24.59
N ARG A 76 23.27 4.48 -23.72
CA ARG A 76 24.67 4.90 -23.60
C ARG A 76 25.49 4.03 -22.65
N ILE A 77 24.82 3.18 -21.85
CA ILE A 77 25.49 2.27 -20.94
C ILE A 77 25.95 1.04 -21.73
N SER A 78 27.25 0.76 -21.64
CA SER A 78 27.83 -0.49 -22.11
C SER A 78 28.54 -1.15 -20.94
N HIS A 79 27.99 -2.25 -20.45
CA HIS A 79 28.55 -3.00 -19.32
C HIS A 79 28.14 -4.48 -19.44
N PRO A 80 29.04 -5.46 -19.18
CA PRO A 80 28.74 -6.88 -19.37
C PRO A 80 27.55 -7.38 -18.54
N ASN A 81 27.26 -6.72 -17.41
CA ASN A 81 26.15 -7.07 -16.50
C ASN A 81 24.90 -6.19 -16.68
N VAL A 82 24.79 -5.43 -17.77
CA VAL A 82 23.62 -4.60 -18.11
C VAL A 82 23.20 -4.95 -19.54
N VAL A 83 21.90 -5.16 -19.76
CA VAL A 83 21.39 -5.43 -21.11
C VAL A 83 21.65 -4.26 -22.05
N THR A 84 22.16 -4.53 -23.24
CA THR A 84 22.42 -3.49 -24.23
C THR A 84 21.12 -3.07 -24.91
N ILE A 85 20.80 -1.77 -24.91
CA ILE A 85 19.72 -1.22 -25.77
C ILE A 85 20.34 -0.81 -27.11
N HIS A 86 19.91 -1.47 -28.19
CA HIS A 86 20.40 -1.22 -29.55
C HIS A 86 19.69 -0.08 -30.25
N HIS A 87 18.37 0.06 -30.04
CA HIS A 87 17.56 1.05 -30.73
C HIS A 87 16.27 1.35 -29.96
N VAL A 88 15.65 2.49 -30.27
CA VAL A 88 14.32 2.87 -29.77
C VAL A 88 13.47 3.21 -30.98
N VAL A 89 12.40 2.44 -31.19
CA VAL A 89 11.43 2.68 -32.26
C VAL A 89 10.33 3.58 -31.71
N ASP A 90 10.08 4.66 -32.42
CA ASP A 90 9.12 5.68 -32.02
C ASP A 90 8.58 6.41 -33.26
N ASP A 91 7.40 6.01 -33.72
CA ASP A 91 6.77 6.54 -34.95
C ASP A 91 5.97 7.84 -34.72
N GLY A 92 5.79 8.25 -33.46
CA GLY A 92 5.01 9.44 -33.08
C GLY A 92 3.50 9.28 -33.18
N GLU A 93 3.03 8.14 -33.70
CA GLU A 93 1.60 7.79 -33.78
C GLU A 93 1.20 6.83 -32.66
N ALA A 94 2.08 5.92 -32.25
CA ALA A 94 1.88 5.04 -31.12
C ALA A 94 2.05 5.78 -29.78
N ALA A 95 1.21 5.44 -28.80
CA ALA A 95 1.25 6.07 -27.49
C ALA A 95 2.54 5.78 -26.69
N TYR A 96 3.24 4.68 -26.98
CA TYR A 96 4.43 4.23 -26.24
C TYR A 96 5.52 3.67 -27.18
N PRO A 97 6.81 3.97 -26.92
CA PRO A 97 7.91 3.52 -27.77
C PRO A 97 8.20 2.04 -27.59
N TRP A 98 8.82 1.43 -28.60
CA TRP A 98 9.40 0.09 -28.49
C TRP A 98 10.90 0.17 -28.26
N LEU A 99 11.40 -0.75 -27.45
CA LEU A 99 12.83 -0.86 -27.15
C LEU A 99 13.40 -2.09 -27.83
N VAL A 100 14.45 -1.88 -28.61
CA VAL A 100 15.20 -2.95 -29.26
C VAL A 100 16.43 -3.19 -28.40
N MET A 101 16.55 -4.38 -27.84
CA MET A 101 17.59 -4.75 -26.89
C MET A 101 18.30 -6.04 -27.30
N GLU A 102 19.48 -6.26 -26.71
CA GLU A 102 20.21 -7.51 -26.80
C GLU A 102 19.31 -8.68 -26.39
N LEU A 103 19.25 -9.71 -27.24
CA LEU A 103 18.67 -10.98 -26.86
C LEU A 103 19.70 -11.74 -26.01
N VAL A 104 19.55 -11.70 -24.69
CA VAL A 104 20.47 -12.40 -23.77
C VAL A 104 20.16 -13.90 -23.83
N PRO A 105 21.11 -14.75 -24.30
CA PRO A 105 20.89 -16.20 -24.32
C PRO A 105 20.91 -16.75 -22.90
N GLY A 106 20.11 -17.80 -22.63
CA GLY A 106 20.05 -18.47 -21.34
C GLY A 106 18.67 -18.34 -20.67
N ARG A 107 18.65 -18.39 -19.34
CA ARG A 107 17.42 -18.35 -18.54
C ARG A 107 17.51 -17.30 -17.43
N SER A 108 16.37 -16.82 -16.96
CA SER A 108 16.30 -15.91 -15.81
C SER A 108 16.78 -16.58 -14.53
N LEU A 109 17.23 -15.79 -13.55
CA LEU A 109 17.55 -16.27 -12.22
C LEU A 109 16.30 -16.84 -11.54
N ALA A 110 15.10 -16.30 -11.82
CA ALA A 110 13.84 -16.88 -11.36
C ALA A 110 13.68 -18.34 -11.81
N GLU A 111 13.89 -18.62 -13.09
CA GLU A 111 13.84 -19.98 -13.64
C GLU A 111 14.94 -20.87 -13.05
N ARG A 112 16.14 -20.32 -12.80
CA ARG A 112 17.22 -21.04 -12.10
C ARG A 112 16.85 -21.39 -10.66
N LEU A 113 16.17 -20.50 -9.95
CA LEU A 113 15.76 -20.72 -8.56
C LEU A 113 14.59 -21.70 -8.42
N ALA A 114 13.82 -21.92 -9.49
CA ALA A 114 12.81 -22.97 -9.54
C ALA A 114 13.42 -24.38 -9.40
N ASP A 115 14.68 -24.58 -9.84
CA ASP A 115 15.42 -25.83 -9.64
C ASP A 115 15.91 -26.02 -8.19
N GLY A 116 15.82 -24.98 -7.37
CA GLY A 116 16.29 -24.95 -6.00
C GLY A 116 17.25 -23.81 -5.71
N ALA A 117 17.39 -23.49 -4.43
CA ALA A 117 18.21 -22.38 -3.97
C ALA A 117 19.71 -22.62 -4.16
N LEU A 118 20.43 -21.50 -4.30
CA LEU A 118 21.84 -21.44 -4.65
C LEU A 118 22.76 -21.65 -3.44
N PRO A 119 23.95 -22.24 -3.65
CA PRO A 119 25.04 -22.13 -2.71
C PRO A 119 25.39 -20.65 -2.44
N PRO A 120 25.70 -20.26 -1.19
CA PRO A 120 26.03 -18.87 -0.85
C PRO A 120 27.12 -18.23 -1.71
N THR A 121 28.13 -19.01 -2.07
CA THR A 121 29.25 -18.52 -2.91
C THR A 121 28.81 -18.21 -4.33
N GLU A 122 27.87 -18.97 -4.89
CA GLU A 122 27.31 -18.73 -6.21
C GLU A 122 26.38 -17.50 -6.17
N ALA A 123 25.52 -17.42 -5.17
CA ALA A 123 24.67 -16.25 -4.93
C ALA A 123 25.51 -14.96 -4.76
N ALA A 124 26.63 -15.02 -4.04
CA ALA A 124 27.53 -13.89 -3.85
C ALA A 124 28.15 -13.42 -5.18
N ARG A 125 28.61 -14.35 -6.05
CA ARG A 125 29.12 -14.01 -7.38
C ARG A 125 28.08 -13.33 -8.25
N ILE A 126 26.85 -13.86 -8.26
CA ILE A 126 25.72 -13.27 -8.99
C ILE A 126 25.40 -11.89 -8.43
N GLY A 127 25.30 -11.76 -7.11
CA GLY A 127 25.02 -10.49 -6.44
C GLY A 127 26.05 -9.41 -6.76
N ARG A 128 27.33 -9.80 -6.82
CA ARG A 128 28.43 -8.89 -7.20
C ARG A 128 28.30 -8.40 -8.64
N GLN A 129 27.93 -9.29 -9.56
CA GLN A 129 27.70 -8.94 -10.96
C GLN A 129 26.48 -8.02 -11.14
N VAL A 130 25.38 -8.30 -10.43
CA VAL A 130 24.21 -7.40 -10.41
C VAL A 130 24.58 -6.03 -9.83
N LEU A 131 25.34 -5.99 -8.73
CA LEU A 131 25.85 -4.75 -8.15
C LEU A 131 26.71 -3.95 -9.13
N ALA A 132 27.59 -4.61 -9.90
CA ALA A 132 28.40 -3.94 -10.92
C ALA A 132 27.52 -3.27 -12.00
N GLY A 133 26.45 -3.95 -12.41
CA GLY A 133 25.45 -3.38 -13.31
C GLY A 133 24.73 -2.17 -12.71
N LEU A 134 24.24 -2.30 -11.47
CA LEU A 134 23.57 -1.21 -10.74
C LEU A 134 24.47 0.01 -10.57
N ARG A 135 25.73 -0.19 -10.16
CA ARG A 135 26.72 0.89 -10.01
C ARG A 135 26.93 1.66 -11.31
N THR A 136 27.00 0.95 -12.43
CA THR A 136 27.17 1.58 -13.75
C THR A 136 25.94 2.40 -14.13
N ALA A 137 24.73 1.88 -13.86
CA ALA A 137 23.50 2.61 -14.11
C ALA A 137 23.34 3.84 -13.19
N HIS A 138 23.61 3.68 -11.88
CA HIS A 138 23.56 4.77 -10.91
C HIS A 138 24.54 5.89 -11.26
N ALA A 139 25.74 5.56 -11.76
CA ALA A 139 26.71 6.55 -12.23
C ALA A 139 26.22 7.32 -13.47
N ALA A 140 25.32 6.74 -14.27
CA ALA A 140 24.65 7.41 -15.37
C ALA A 140 23.36 8.15 -14.94
N GLY A 141 23.04 8.18 -13.64
CA GLY A 141 21.83 8.79 -13.09
C GLY A 141 20.57 7.96 -13.29
N ILE A 142 20.69 6.64 -13.50
CA ILE A 142 19.59 5.73 -13.79
C ILE A 142 19.48 4.69 -12.69
N CYS A 143 18.31 4.63 -12.05
CA CYS A 143 17.98 3.60 -11.06
C CYS A 143 17.18 2.48 -11.74
N HIS A 144 17.37 1.23 -11.28
CA HIS A 144 16.70 0.09 -11.88
C HIS A 144 15.23 0.00 -11.47
N ARG A 145 14.93 0.22 -10.19
CA ARG A 145 13.58 0.29 -9.60
C ARG A 145 12.76 -1.00 -9.67
N ASP A 146 13.33 -2.12 -10.09
CA ASP A 146 12.62 -3.42 -10.17
C ASP A 146 13.62 -4.58 -10.12
N VAL A 147 14.61 -4.52 -9.23
CA VAL A 147 15.59 -5.60 -9.09
C VAL A 147 14.89 -6.82 -8.49
N LYS A 148 14.84 -7.92 -9.25
CA LYS A 148 14.26 -9.21 -8.83
C LYS A 148 14.80 -10.35 -9.69
N PRO A 149 14.70 -11.63 -9.26
CA PRO A 149 15.22 -12.76 -10.02
C PRO A 149 14.74 -12.85 -11.48
N ALA A 150 13.51 -12.41 -11.77
CA ALA A 150 12.97 -12.43 -13.15
C ALA A 150 13.66 -11.43 -14.09
N ASN A 151 14.30 -10.38 -13.55
CA ASN A 151 14.98 -9.34 -14.31
C ASN A 151 16.51 -9.54 -14.33
N VAL A 152 16.99 -10.71 -13.91
CA VAL A 152 18.41 -11.08 -13.96
C VAL A 152 18.54 -12.30 -14.87
N MET A 153 19.11 -12.12 -16.06
CA MET A 153 19.37 -13.21 -16.99
C MET A 153 20.73 -13.85 -16.70
N LEU A 154 20.79 -15.18 -16.75
CA LEU A 154 22.02 -15.94 -16.62
C LEU A 154 22.42 -16.48 -18.00
N ARG A 155 23.54 -15.99 -18.51
CA ARG A 155 24.16 -16.49 -19.74
C ARG A 155 24.65 -17.94 -19.55
N PRO A 156 24.86 -18.71 -20.63
CA PRO A 156 25.35 -20.09 -20.54
C PRO A 156 26.72 -20.24 -19.83
N ASP A 157 27.52 -19.18 -19.83
CA ASP A 157 28.81 -19.10 -19.12
C ASP A 157 28.66 -18.73 -17.63
N GLY A 158 27.43 -18.52 -17.15
CA GLY A 158 27.12 -18.14 -15.77
C GLY A 158 27.14 -16.64 -15.51
N ALA A 159 27.38 -15.78 -16.52
CA ALA A 159 27.35 -14.34 -16.34
C ALA A 159 25.91 -13.83 -16.13
N ALA A 160 25.71 -13.04 -15.07
CA ALA A 160 24.46 -12.38 -14.74
C ALA A 160 24.34 -11.04 -15.47
N VAL A 161 23.19 -10.81 -16.10
CA VAL A 161 22.86 -9.61 -16.85
C VAL A 161 21.57 -9.03 -16.32
N LEU A 162 21.62 -7.78 -15.90
CA LEU A 162 20.45 -7.05 -15.44
C LEU A 162 19.64 -6.57 -16.66
N THR A 163 18.38 -7.00 -16.75
CA THR A 163 17.42 -6.65 -17.81
C THR A 163 16.28 -5.82 -17.24
N ASP A 164 15.43 -5.27 -18.10
CA ASP A 164 14.18 -4.63 -17.68
C ASP A 164 14.35 -3.50 -16.66
N PHE A 165 15.34 -2.63 -16.90
CA PHE A 165 15.40 -1.33 -16.24
C PHE A 165 14.03 -0.67 -16.33
N GLY A 166 13.53 -0.18 -15.18
CA GLY A 166 12.20 0.35 -15.03
C GLY A 166 11.99 1.66 -15.78
N ILE A 167 11.98 1.62 -17.12
CA ILE A 167 11.67 2.74 -18.02
C ILE A 167 10.18 3.17 -17.87
N ALA A 168 9.40 2.44 -17.06
CA ALA A 168 8.02 2.77 -16.70
C ALA A 168 7.85 3.44 -15.32
N ALA A 169 8.91 3.70 -14.56
CA ALA A 169 8.81 4.47 -13.32
C ALA A 169 8.92 5.97 -13.60
N LEU A 170 8.02 6.47 -14.46
CA LEU A 170 7.90 7.88 -14.81
C LEU A 170 6.70 8.50 -14.11
N GLN A 171 6.78 8.57 -12.78
CA GLN A 171 5.82 9.31 -11.96
C GLN A 171 6.34 10.62 -11.37
N ARG A 172 7.64 10.96 -11.52
CA ARG A 172 8.14 12.26 -11.02
C ARG A 172 8.27 13.28 -12.13
N THR A 173 7.21 14.05 -12.33
CA THR A 173 7.23 15.52 -12.19
C THR A 173 5.88 16.10 -12.59
N GLY A 174 5.19 16.65 -11.59
CA GLY A 174 4.11 17.60 -11.75
C GLY A 174 2.87 17.31 -10.91
N GLN A 175 2.92 17.52 -9.59
CA GLN A 175 1.76 17.56 -8.69
C GLN A 175 1.01 16.20 -8.52
N VAL A 176 0.65 15.87 -7.27
CA VAL A 176 0.07 14.59 -6.77
C VAL A 176 1.10 13.47 -6.46
N ASP A 177 1.61 13.51 -5.22
CA ASP A 177 1.63 12.45 -4.17
C ASP A 177 2.02 10.98 -4.47
N PRO A 178 2.50 10.25 -3.42
CA PRO A 178 3.77 9.57 -3.48
C PRO A 178 3.67 8.04 -3.68
N ALA A 179 4.83 7.40 -3.88
CA ALA A 179 5.04 5.96 -3.72
C ALA A 179 4.39 5.01 -4.75
N VAL A 180 4.88 4.98 -5.99
CA VAL A 180 4.71 3.77 -6.82
C VAL A 180 6.06 3.30 -7.32
N GLY A 181 6.58 2.31 -6.61
CA GLY A 181 7.60 1.43 -7.16
C GLY A 181 7.01 0.46 -8.19
N SER A 182 7.76 -0.55 -8.62
CA SER A 182 7.35 -1.51 -9.65
C SER A 182 6.09 -2.35 -9.33
N ALA A 183 5.41 -2.08 -8.22
CA ALA A 183 4.06 -2.51 -7.90
C ALA A 183 3.12 -1.28 -7.95
N SER A 184 2.30 -1.17 -9.00
CA SER A 184 1.33 -0.08 -9.14
C SER A 184 -0.02 -0.52 -8.63
N LEU A 185 -0.62 0.26 -7.74
CA LEU A 185 -2.05 0.16 -7.49
C LEU A 185 -2.77 0.59 -8.77
N THR A 186 -3.64 -0.25 -9.31
CA THR A 186 -4.56 0.15 -10.38
C THR A 186 -5.54 1.18 -9.85
N ALA A 187 -6.22 1.86 -10.77
CA ALA A 187 -7.36 2.70 -10.42
C ALA A 187 -8.48 1.93 -9.67
N THR A 188 -8.44 0.59 -9.68
CA THR A 188 -9.34 -0.36 -9.00
C THR A 188 -8.80 -0.91 -7.66
N GLY A 189 -7.67 -0.38 -7.16
CA GLY A 189 -7.10 -0.82 -5.87
C GLY A 189 -6.34 -2.16 -5.93
N GLU A 190 -6.24 -2.80 -7.09
CA GLU A 190 -5.44 -4.01 -7.27
C GLU A 190 -3.97 -3.63 -7.36
N LEU A 191 -3.13 -4.27 -6.55
CA LEU A 191 -1.69 -4.14 -6.71
C LEU A 191 -1.26 -4.94 -7.94
N ILE A 192 -0.99 -4.27 -9.07
CA ILE A 192 -0.32 -4.87 -10.22
C ILE A 192 1.14 -5.11 -9.85
N GLY A 193 1.50 -6.38 -9.73
CA GLY A 193 2.86 -6.84 -9.49
C GLY A 193 3.07 -7.37 -8.06
N THR A 194 4.08 -8.21 -7.88
CA THR A 194 4.40 -8.78 -6.57
C THR A 194 5.36 -7.85 -5.82
N PRO A 195 5.01 -7.34 -4.61
CA PRO A 195 5.82 -6.36 -3.88
C PRO A 195 7.06 -6.96 -3.18
N ASP A 196 7.35 -8.24 -3.42
CA ASP A 196 8.34 -9.06 -2.71
C ASP A 196 9.74 -8.46 -2.58
N TYR A 197 10.15 -7.62 -3.54
CA TYR A 197 11.49 -7.04 -3.61
C TYR A 197 11.48 -5.52 -3.40
N LEU A 198 10.32 -4.94 -3.09
CA LEU A 198 10.17 -3.49 -2.93
C LEU A 198 10.83 -3.03 -1.63
N ALA A 199 11.49 -1.86 -1.67
CA ALA A 199 12.13 -1.28 -0.49
C ALA A 199 11.11 -0.52 0.38
N PRO A 200 11.25 -0.51 1.73
CA PRO A 200 10.30 0.14 2.63
C PRO A 200 10.09 1.64 2.31
N GLU A 201 11.17 2.35 2.01
CA GLU A 201 11.15 3.77 1.63
C GLU A 201 10.35 4.03 0.35
N ARG A 202 10.31 3.06 -0.58
CA ARG A 202 9.52 3.18 -1.82
C ARG A 202 8.04 2.99 -1.57
N ILE A 203 7.66 2.25 -0.53
CA ILE A 203 6.27 2.12 -0.08
C ILE A 203 5.85 3.40 0.66
N ARG A 204 6.76 3.99 1.45
CA ARG A 204 6.54 5.27 2.16
C ARG A 204 6.57 6.50 1.26
N GLY A 205 7.08 6.36 0.03
CA GLY A 205 7.16 7.45 -0.93
C GLY A 205 8.32 8.41 -0.74
N THR A 206 9.36 7.96 -0.03
CA THR A 206 10.59 8.72 0.18
C THR A 206 11.66 8.32 -0.84
N ASP A 207 12.32 9.31 -1.44
CA ASP A 207 13.24 9.13 -2.56
C ASP A 207 14.70 8.87 -2.11
N ASP A 208 15.09 7.61 -1.94
CA ASP A 208 16.49 7.16 -2.00
C ASP A 208 16.61 5.95 -2.94
N GLU A 209 16.53 6.21 -4.24
CA GLU A 209 16.43 5.19 -5.28
C GLU A 209 17.66 4.28 -5.41
N PRO A 210 18.92 4.78 -5.31
CA PRO A 210 20.09 3.91 -5.31
C PRO A 210 20.10 2.96 -4.10
N ALA A 211 19.81 3.47 -2.90
CA ALA A 211 19.71 2.61 -1.72
C ALA A 211 18.56 1.61 -1.85
N SER A 212 17.44 2.01 -2.47
CA SER A 212 16.30 1.12 -2.73
C SER A 212 16.67 -0.07 -3.61
N ASP A 213 17.44 0.15 -4.68
CA ASP A 213 17.93 -0.94 -5.54
C ASP A 213 18.84 -1.91 -4.76
N LEU A 214 19.62 -1.40 -3.79
CA LEU A 214 20.46 -2.22 -2.92
C LEU A 214 19.63 -3.09 -1.95
N TRP A 215 18.51 -2.58 -1.42
CA TRP A 215 17.57 -3.41 -0.66
C TRP A 215 17.00 -4.54 -1.51
N SER A 216 16.54 -4.21 -2.72
CA SER A 216 16.00 -5.19 -3.66
C SER A 216 17.04 -6.27 -4.03
N LEU A 217 18.31 -5.90 -4.18
CA LEU A 217 19.43 -6.84 -4.32
C LEU A 217 19.59 -7.74 -3.09
N GLY A 218 19.46 -7.19 -1.88
CA GLY A 218 19.48 -7.96 -0.63
C GLY A 218 18.36 -9.00 -0.56
N MET A 219 17.14 -8.62 -0.91
CA MET A 219 15.99 -9.53 -0.95
C MET A 219 16.17 -10.61 -2.02
N LEU A 220 16.72 -10.26 -3.18
CA LEU A 220 17.09 -11.22 -4.23
C LEU A 220 18.09 -12.24 -3.70
N LEU A 221 19.15 -11.80 -3.01
CA LEU A 221 20.16 -12.69 -2.44
C LEU A 221 19.61 -13.59 -1.33
N TYR A 222 18.75 -13.05 -0.47
CA TYR A 222 18.05 -13.82 0.57
C TYR A 222 17.23 -14.95 -0.07
N VAL A 223 16.36 -14.61 -1.03
CA VAL A 223 15.54 -15.59 -1.75
C VAL A 223 16.41 -16.62 -2.47
N ALA A 224 17.53 -16.17 -3.05
CA ALA A 224 18.43 -17.04 -3.77
C ALA A 224 19.05 -18.13 -2.87
N VAL A 225 19.37 -17.82 -1.62
CA VAL A 225 20.03 -18.78 -0.70
C VAL A 225 19.06 -19.54 0.19
N GLU A 226 17.93 -18.95 0.59
CA GLU A 226 16.93 -19.61 1.45
C GLU A 226 15.84 -20.35 0.64
N GLY A 227 15.60 -19.93 -0.60
CA GLY A 227 14.57 -20.50 -1.49
C GLY A 227 13.17 -19.94 -1.30
N HIS A 228 12.98 -19.01 -0.36
CA HIS A 228 11.71 -18.33 -0.12
C HIS A 228 11.91 -16.86 0.27
N ASN A 229 10.88 -16.04 0.07
CA ASN A 229 10.88 -14.66 0.56
C ASN A 229 10.41 -14.63 2.02
N PRO A 230 11.17 -14.01 2.95
CA PRO A 230 10.83 -14.01 4.38
C PRO A 230 9.63 -13.13 4.74
N LEU A 231 9.35 -12.10 3.92
CA LEU A 231 8.32 -11.10 4.18
C LEU A 231 7.05 -11.34 3.35
N ARG A 232 7.07 -12.31 2.42
CA ARG A 232 5.88 -12.68 1.65
C ARG A 232 4.78 -13.18 2.58
N ARG A 233 3.55 -12.70 2.34
CA ARG A 233 2.32 -13.11 3.01
C ARG A 233 1.29 -13.56 1.97
N THR A 234 0.12 -14.00 2.44
CA THR A 234 -0.97 -14.49 1.59
C THR A 234 -1.52 -13.42 0.65
N THR A 235 -1.55 -12.16 1.09
CA THR A 235 -1.99 -11.04 0.25
C THR A 235 -0.86 -10.06 -0.07
N PRO A 236 -0.91 -9.35 -1.22
CA PRO A 236 0.07 -8.33 -1.54
C PRO A 236 0.13 -7.19 -0.52
N LEU A 237 -1.02 -6.76 0.03
CA LEU A 237 -1.07 -5.73 1.05
C LEU A 237 -0.44 -6.18 2.37
N ALA A 238 -0.67 -7.42 2.80
CA ALA A 238 0.00 -7.99 3.97
C ALA A 238 1.52 -8.13 3.75
N THR A 239 1.94 -8.41 2.51
CA THR A 239 3.36 -8.41 2.14
C THR A 239 3.95 -7.01 2.22
N LEU A 240 3.26 -5.97 1.73
CA LEU A 240 3.67 -4.58 1.89
C LEU A 240 3.78 -4.16 3.36
N ALA A 241 2.80 -4.54 4.21
CA ALA A 241 2.85 -4.29 5.64
C ALA A 241 4.05 -5.00 6.31
N ALA A 242 4.32 -6.26 5.94
CA ALA A 242 5.51 -6.98 6.41
C ALA A 242 6.81 -6.33 5.91
N VAL A 243 6.82 -5.81 4.67
CA VAL A 243 7.94 -5.01 4.17
C VAL A 243 8.08 -3.70 4.92
N LEU A 244 7.02 -3.06 5.43
CA LEU A 244 7.07 -1.81 6.18
C LEU A 244 7.47 -1.97 7.66
N ASP A 245 6.99 -3.02 8.32
CA ASP A 245 7.09 -3.17 9.78
C ASP A 245 7.51 -4.56 10.26
N GLY A 246 7.46 -5.59 9.41
CA GLY A 246 7.84 -6.96 9.77
C GLY A 246 9.33 -7.14 10.06
N GLU A 247 9.67 -8.04 10.97
CA GLU A 247 11.07 -8.44 11.19
C GLU A 247 11.56 -9.32 10.03
N VAL A 248 12.75 -9.02 9.50
CA VAL A 248 13.45 -9.92 8.56
C VAL A 248 14.13 -11.00 9.39
N PRO A 249 13.69 -12.28 9.32
CA PRO A 249 14.31 -13.35 10.07
C PRO A 249 15.79 -13.51 9.65
N PRO A 250 16.69 -13.85 10.59
CA PRO A 250 18.07 -14.18 10.25
C PRO A 250 18.14 -15.35 9.26
N PRO A 251 18.93 -15.26 8.18
CA PRO A 251 19.02 -16.34 7.20
C PRO A 251 19.79 -17.54 7.78
N VAL A 252 19.30 -18.75 7.52
CA VAL A 252 19.83 -20.01 8.07
C VAL A 252 20.89 -20.63 7.16
N ARG A 253 20.71 -20.48 5.83
CA ARG A 253 21.52 -21.10 4.77
C ARG A 253 22.48 -20.12 4.10
N ALA A 254 22.45 -18.84 4.46
CA ALA A 254 23.26 -17.81 3.82
C ALA A 254 24.77 -17.92 4.06
N GLY A 255 25.25 -18.63 5.09
CA GLY A 255 26.69 -18.83 5.32
C GLY A 255 27.48 -17.51 5.32
N ALA A 256 28.46 -17.39 4.41
CA ALA A 256 29.27 -16.18 4.27
C ALA A 256 28.48 -14.92 3.82
N LEU A 257 27.25 -15.09 3.31
CA LEU A 257 26.35 -13.98 2.97
C LEU A 257 25.56 -13.45 4.17
N THR A 258 25.50 -14.15 5.31
CA THR A 258 24.76 -13.70 6.50
C THR A 258 25.12 -12.26 6.93
N PRO A 259 26.40 -11.86 7.08
CA PRO A 259 26.74 -10.48 7.42
C PRO A 259 26.39 -9.48 6.31
N VAL A 260 26.42 -9.90 5.04
CA VAL A 260 26.02 -9.06 3.91
C VAL A 260 24.52 -8.75 3.97
N LEU A 261 23.69 -9.78 4.16
CA LEU A 261 22.25 -9.64 4.26
C LEU A 261 21.83 -8.82 5.49
N ALA A 262 22.52 -8.99 6.62
CA ALA A 262 22.26 -8.24 7.84
C ALA A 262 22.50 -6.73 7.69
N GLU A 263 23.55 -6.32 6.97
CA GLU A 263 23.82 -4.90 6.70
C GLU A 263 22.94 -4.32 5.59
N LEU A 264 22.51 -5.15 4.63
CA LEU A 264 21.79 -4.70 3.44
C LEU A 264 20.27 -4.59 3.67
N LEU A 265 19.70 -5.50 4.47
CA LEU A 265 18.26 -5.58 4.77
C LEU A 265 17.87 -4.77 6.01
N VAL A 266 18.41 -3.55 6.12
CA VAL A 266 18.02 -2.56 7.14
C VAL A 266 17.04 -1.53 6.57
N ARG A 267 16.06 -1.16 7.39
CA ARG A 267 14.92 -0.31 6.97
C ARG A 267 15.32 1.13 6.67
N ASP A 268 16.31 1.65 7.40
CA ASP A 268 16.88 2.97 7.15
C ASP A 268 17.81 2.91 5.92
N PRO A 269 17.49 3.60 4.81
CA PRO A 269 18.34 3.62 3.62
C PRO A 269 19.75 4.14 3.89
N ALA A 270 19.90 5.11 4.82
CA ALA A 270 21.19 5.72 5.14
C ALA A 270 22.11 4.78 5.94
N ALA A 271 21.55 3.75 6.57
CA ALA A 271 22.30 2.75 7.32
C ALA A 271 22.88 1.62 6.44
N ARG A 272 22.45 1.53 5.17
CA ARG A 272 22.92 0.49 4.23
C ARG A 272 24.36 0.76 3.78
N PRO A 273 25.14 -0.28 3.45
CA PRO A 273 26.51 -0.11 2.99
C PRO A 273 26.56 0.63 1.65
N SER A 274 27.61 1.42 1.46
CA SER A 274 27.91 1.99 0.14
C SER A 274 28.15 0.86 -0.89
N ALA A 275 27.91 1.15 -2.17
CA ALA A 275 28.14 0.17 -3.24
C ALA A 275 29.60 -0.29 -3.37
N ALA A 276 30.57 0.50 -2.87
CA ALA A 276 31.96 0.09 -2.78
C ALA A 276 32.17 -0.95 -1.68
N ARG A 277 31.69 -0.67 -0.46
CA ARG A 277 31.74 -1.60 0.67
C ARG A 277 30.98 -2.90 0.36
N LEU A 278 29.82 -2.80 -0.27
CA LEU A 278 29.04 -3.98 -0.65
C LEU A 278 29.76 -4.87 -1.67
N ASP A 279 30.52 -4.30 -2.61
CA ASP A 279 31.33 -5.08 -3.55
C ASP A 279 32.43 -5.87 -2.82
N GLU A 280 33.10 -5.24 -1.85
CA GLU A 280 34.12 -5.89 -1.02
C GLU A 280 33.52 -7.05 -0.21
N MET A 281 32.37 -6.83 0.42
CA MET A 281 31.65 -7.84 1.20
C MET A 281 31.20 -9.03 0.34
N LEU A 282 30.63 -8.76 -0.84
CA LEU A 282 30.21 -9.80 -1.79
C LEU A 282 31.42 -10.54 -2.38
N GLY A 283 32.53 -9.85 -2.63
CA GLY A 283 33.79 -10.45 -3.03
C GLY A 283 34.31 -11.43 -1.98
N ALA A 284 34.36 -11.02 -0.71
CA ALA A 284 34.78 -11.90 0.38
C ALA A 284 33.86 -13.14 0.51
N ALA A 285 32.54 -12.97 0.40
CA ALA A 285 31.58 -14.07 0.47
C ALA A 285 31.69 -15.04 -0.73
N ALA A 286 32.04 -14.53 -1.92
CA ALA A 286 32.25 -15.35 -3.12
C ALA A 286 33.49 -16.25 -3.02
N GLU A 287 34.55 -15.77 -2.36
CA GLU A 287 35.82 -16.49 -2.19
C GLU A 287 35.83 -17.42 -0.96
N ALA A 288 34.92 -17.23 0.00
CA ALA A 288 34.85 -18.02 1.24
C ALA A 288 34.66 -19.54 1.03
N GLY A 289 34.16 -19.97 -0.14
CA GLY A 289 34.02 -21.38 -0.52
C GLY A 289 35.33 -22.10 -0.83
N GLY A 290 36.45 -21.38 -0.98
CA GLY A 290 37.75 -21.97 -1.32
C GLY A 290 38.49 -22.64 -0.15
N LEU A 291 38.01 -22.50 1.09
CA LEU A 291 38.70 -22.99 2.30
C LEU A 291 37.99 -24.15 3.02
N ALA A 292 36.94 -24.72 2.44
CA ALA A 292 36.22 -25.86 3.02
C ALA A 292 35.95 -26.96 1.99
N THR A 293 37.00 -27.71 1.63
CA THR A 293 36.88 -29.05 1.04
C THR A 293 37.96 -29.96 1.61
N ALA A 294 37.68 -30.50 2.80
CA ALA A 294 38.16 -31.82 3.19
C ALA A 294 36.91 -32.72 3.27
N PRO A 295 36.85 -33.87 2.57
CA PRO A 295 35.60 -34.63 2.45
C PRO A 295 35.22 -35.27 3.79
N LEU A 296 33.96 -35.09 4.20
CA LEU A 296 33.27 -36.01 5.10
C LEU A 296 33.01 -37.32 4.34
N ALA A 297 33.98 -38.22 4.42
CA ALA A 297 33.77 -39.63 4.17
C ALA A 297 34.66 -40.41 5.15
N GLU A 298 34.06 -41.40 5.82
CA GLU A 298 34.68 -42.35 6.77
C GLU A 298 34.89 -41.84 8.21
N ALA A 299 33.88 -42.04 9.07
CA ALA A 299 34.04 -42.68 10.39
C ALA A 299 32.71 -42.77 11.16
N GLU A 300 31.73 -43.50 10.63
CA GLU A 300 30.79 -44.26 11.47
C GLU A 300 31.18 -45.74 11.37
N GLU A 301 32.18 -46.14 12.15
CA GLU A 301 32.34 -47.50 12.69
C GLU A 301 33.65 -47.59 13.47
N ARG A 302 33.56 -47.58 14.81
CA ARG A 302 34.25 -48.51 15.74
C ARG A 302 34.23 -47.96 17.16
N THR A 303 33.25 -48.45 17.91
CA THR A 303 33.31 -48.60 19.37
C THR A 303 34.38 -49.64 19.71
N LEU A 304 35.29 -49.35 20.66
CA LEU A 304 35.65 -50.17 21.84
C LEU A 304 37.09 -49.91 22.35
N THR A 305 37.16 -49.68 23.67
CA THR A 305 38.25 -50.00 24.62
C THR A 305 39.27 -48.90 25.01
N ALA A 306 38.99 -48.35 26.20
CA ALA A 306 39.85 -48.01 27.35
C ALA A 306 41.39 -48.03 27.23
N THR A 307 42.06 -47.00 27.79
CA THR A 307 42.76 -47.05 29.11
C THR A 307 43.52 -45.74 29.37
N GLN A 308 43.28 -45.12 30.54
CA GLN A 308 44.04 -44.00 31.15
C GLN A 308 45.30 -44.54 31.88
N PRO A 309 46.37 -43.75 32.18
CA PRO A 309 46.34 -42.88 33.37
C PRO A 309 47.17 -41.56 33.36
N VAL A 310 46.53 -40.52 33.91
CA VAL A 310 46.90 -39.57 34.99
C VAL A 310 48.39 -39.30 35.36
N SER A 311 48.76 -38.00 35.45
CA SER A 311 49.51 -37.34 36.55
C SER A 311 49.53 -35.81 36.31
N GLN A 312 48.67 -34.98 36.93
CA GLN A 312 48.70 -34.37 38.27
C GLN A 312 49.89 -33.44 38.58
N SER A 313 49.63 -32.14 38.80
CA SER A 313 49.93 -31.45 40.07
C SER A 313 49.32 -30.03 40.14
N THR A 314 48.59 -29.77 41.22
CA THR A 314 48.12 -28.46 41.75
C THR A 314 48.83 -28.18 43.13
N PRO A 315 48.45 -27.21 44.00
CA PRO A 315 49.09 -25.89 44.17
C PRO A 315 49.50 -25.50 45.64
N GLN A 316 49.86 -24.21 45.87
CA GLN A 316 49.90 -23.40 47.13
C GLN A 316 51.20 -23.38 48.01
N PRO A 317 51.41 -22.45 49.01
CA PRO A 317 50.90 -21.09 49.35
C PRO A 317 52.01 -20.02 49.69
N ALA A 318 51.59 -18.77 49.98
CA ALA A 318 52.39 -17.59 50.37
C ALA A 318 52.97 -17.56 51.81
N PRO A 319 53.86 -16.59 52.11
CA PRO A 319 53.76 -15.85 53.39
C PRO A 319 54.06 -14.32 53.32
N GLN A 320 53.34 -13.53 54.13
CA GLN A 320 53.70 -12.21 54.70
C GLN A 320 54.33 -12.43 56.09
N PRO A 321 55.19 -11.56 56.70
CA PRO A 321 54.80 -10.20 57.16
C PRO A 321 55.89 -9.09 57.37
N ALA A 322 55.38 -7.85 57.52
CA ALA A 322 55.78 -6.71 58.40
C ALA A 322 57.13 -5.94 58.29
N ALA A 323 57.02 -4.60 58.11
CA ALA A 323 57.43 -3.51 59.03
C ALA A 323 58.02 -2.24 58.34
N GLN A 324 57.46 -1.07 58.69
CA GLN A 324 57.86 0.32 58.35
C GLN A 324 59.04 0.81 59.24
N PRO A 325 59.86 1.84 58.87
CA PRO A 325 59.45 3.26 59.08
C PRO A 325 60.08 4.38 58.16
N ALA A 326 59.34 5.51 58.10
CA ALA A 326 59.64 6.95 57.92
C ALA A 326 60.88 7.55 57.17
N GLN A 327 60.59 8.34 56.11
CA GLN A 327 60.98 9.75 55.72
C GLN A 327 62.42 10.30 55.93
N PRO A 328 62.95 11.29 55.15
CA PRO A 328 62.26 12.43 54.49
C PRO A 328 62.79 12.88 53.09
N SER A 329 61.98 13.61 52.31
CA SER A 329 62.45 14.31 51.09
C SER A 329 61.70 15.62 50.81
N GLU A 330 62.42 16.75 50.88
CA GLU A 330 62.22 18.03 50.18
C GLU A 330 63.58 18.79 50.21
N PRO A 331 63.88 19.80 49.35
CA PRO A 331 62.93 20.71 48.71
C PRO A 331 63.22 21.20 47.25
N ALA A 332 62.19 21.87 46.71
CA ALA A 332 62.17 23.09 45.87
C ALA A 332 62.61 23.10 44.39
N ALA A 333 61.64 23.43 43.51
CA ALA A 333 61.69 24.63 42.66
C ALA A 333 60.28 25.06 42.21
N GLU A 334 60.00 26.35 42.37
CA GLU A 334 58.73 27.07 42.26
C GLU A 334 58.63 27.81 40.91
N ALA A 335 57.41 27.95 40.35
CA ALA A 335 57.13 28.79 39.18
C ALA A 335 55.82 29.59 39.38
N PRO A 336 55.70 30.80 38.79
CA PRO A 336 54.99 31.94 39.40
C PRO A 336 53.56 32.21 38.86
N PRO A 337 52.78 33.11 39.52
CA PRO A 337 51.37 33.35 39.24
C PRO A 337 51.11 34.48 38.22
N ALA A 338 50.05 34.37 37.44
CA ALA A 338 49.56 35.44 36.58
C ALA A 338 48.46 36.27 37.26
N ALA A 339 48.64 37.58 37.28
CA ALA A 339 47.70 38.61 37.75
C ALA A 339 47.30 39.55 36.57
N PRO A 340 46.50 40.62 36.75
CA PRO A 340 45.17 40.77 36.15
C PRO A 340 45.08 41.91 35.11
N VAL A 341 44.00 41.97 34.32
CA VAL A 341 43.72 43.10 33.40
C VAL A 341 42.27 43.62 33.57
N PRO A 342 42.02 44.95 33.57
CA PRO A 342 40.82 45.56 34.16
C PRO A 342 39.71 45.96 33.16
N ALA A 343 38.49 46.11 33.69
CA ALA A 343 37.29 46.75 33.09
C ALA A 343 37.46 48.30 32.98
N PRO A 344 36.55 49.17 32.40
CA PRO A 344 35.08 49.03 32.30
C PRO A 344 34.26 49.78 31.18
N ARG A 345 32.96 49.39 31.10
CA ARG A 345 31.71 50.20 30.90
C ARG A 345 31.30 50.83 29.55
N ARG A 346 30.18 50.30 29.01
CA ARG A 346 28.80 50.88 28.83
C ARG A 346 28.01 49.91 27.91
N ARG A 347 26.71 49.60 27.97
CA ARG A 347 25.50 49.95 28.75
C ARG A 347 24.44 48.85 28.46
N ARG A 348 23.80 48.33 29.52
CA ARG A 348 22.42 47.78 29.65
C ARG A 348 21.76 47.10 28.42
N ALA A 349 21.49 45.79 28.52
CA ALA A 349 20.15 45.19 28.69
C ALA A 349 20.26 43.65 28.70
N TRP A 350 19.30 42.96 29.36
CA TRP A 350 19.03 41.51 29.33
C TRP A 350 19.81 40.59 30.29
N LEU A 351 19.50 40.69 31.59
CA LEU A 351 19.60 39.57 32.55
C LEU A 351 18.41 39.62 33.52
N THR A 352 17.24 39.19 33.05
CA THR A 352 16.04 38.88 33.86
C THR A 352 15.27 37.68 33.29
N ALA A 353 15.93 36.70 32.68
CA ALA A 353 15.27 35.51 32.11
C ALA A 353 15.76 34.16 32.69
N GLY A 354 16.90 34.10 33.39
CA GLY A 354 17.44 32.83 33.89
C GLY A 354 16.87 32.36 35.23
N ALA A 355 16.48 33.27 36.12
CA ALA A 355 16.08 32.91 37.49
C ALA A 355 14.59 32.51 37.63
N ALA A 356 13.73 32.87 36.66
CA ALA A 356 12.31 32.52 36.69
C ALA A 356 12.04 31.08 36.24
N VAL A 357 12.89 30.52 35.37
CA VAL A 357 12.73 29.17 34.81
C VAL A 357 13.06 28.10 35.86
N LEU A 358 14.07 28.33 36.72
CA LEU A 358 14.44 27.36 37.74
C LEU A 358 13.43 27.30 38.91
N ALA A 359 12.79 28.42 39.24
CA ALA A 359 11.74 28.48 40.26
C ALA A 359 10.42 27.85 39.79
N ALA A 360 10.07 28.00 38.50
CA ALA A 360 8.86 27.40 37.92
C ALA A 360 8.96 25.86 37.82
N VAL A 361 10.15 25.33 37.52
CA VAL A 361 10.39 23.88 37.45
C VAL A 361 10.32 23.24 38.84
N LEU A 362 10.82 23.91 39.88
CA LEU A 362 10.75 23.40 41.26
C LEU A 362 9.33 23.43 41.86
N VAL A 363 8.50 24.40 41.47
CA VAL A 363 7.06 24.47 41.85
C VAL A 363 6.22 23.46 41.06
N ALA A 364 6.53 23.22 39.78
CA ALA A 364 5.83 22.22 38.97
C ALA A 364 6.07 20.78 39.44
N ILE A 365 7.28 20.47 39.94
CA ILE A 365 7.62 19.13 40.47
C ILE A 365 6.97 18.88 41.83
N THR A 366 6.83 19.91 42.68
CA THR A 366 6.13 19.76 43.98
C THR A 366 4.61 19.69 43.83
N ALA A 367 4.03 20.37 42.83
CA ALA A 367 2.60 20.30 42.51
C ALA A 367 2.19 18.96 41.87
N TYR A 368 3.08 18.30 41.10
CA TYR A 368 2.79 17.01 40.47
C TYR A 368 2.68 15.84 41.46
N SER A 369 3.24 15.97 42.66
CA SER A 369 3.20 14.92 43.70
C SER A 369 2.17 15.13 44.81
N LEU A 370 1.49 16.28 44.88
CA LEU A 370 0.41 16.56 45.82
C LEU A 370 -0.80 17.15 45.08
N GLY A 371 -1.49 16.33 44.29
CA GLY A 371 -2.65 16.75 43.53
C GLY A 371 -3.51 15.59 43.01
N ASP A 372 -3.48 14.43 43.66
CA ASP A 372 -4.48 13.37 43.47
C ASP A 372 -5.45 13.41 44.65
N THR A 373 -6.48 14.25 44.53
CA THR A 373 -7.81 14.01 45.10
C THR A 373 -8.77 15.06 44.55
N GLY A 374 -9.65 14.62 43.64
CA GLY A 374 -11.02 15.14 43.50
C GLY A 374 -11.22 16.42 42.69
N GLY A 375 -12.04 16.29 41.64
CA GLY A 375 -12.86 17.40 41.13
C GLY A 375 -12.55 17.84 39.70
N ASP A 376 -13.39 17.35 38.77
CA ASP A 376 -14.10 18.10 37.72
C ASP A 376 -13.38 19.21 36.91
N GLY A 377 -13.46 19.11 35.58
CA GLY A 377 -13.30 20.23 34.62
C GLY A 377 -11.97 20.33 33.85
N GLY A 378 -12.06 20.36 32.50
CA GLY A 378 -10.95 20.54 31.52
C GLY A 378 -10.15 21.85 31.61
N ASP A 379 -9.17 22.18 30.78
CA ASP A 379 -8.91 21.87 29.37
C ASP A 379 -7.44 22.25 29.02
N GLY A 380 -6.94 21.74 27.89
CA GLY A 380 -5.65 22.08 27.30
C GLY A 380 -5.39 21.47 25.91
N GLY A 381 -6.45 21.13 25.16
CA GLY A 381 -6.39 20.88 23.71
C GLY A 381 -6.70 22.18 22.95
N SER A 382 -6.13 22.36 21.75
CA SER A 382 -6.26 23.62 21.00
C SER A 382 -7.72 24.03 20.71
N ASP A 383 -8.04 25.27 21.08
CA ASP A 383 -9.28 26.06 20.91
C ASP A 383 -9.95 26.00 19.51
N ALA A 384 -10.70 24.94 19.20
CA ALA A 384 -11.89 25.06 18.37
C ALA A 384 -13.09 25.35 19.29
N LYS A 385 -13.24 26.62 19.73
CA LYS A 385 -14.46 27.07 20.43
C LYS A 385 -15.70 26.62 19.64
N ASN A 386 -16.84 26.39 20.34
CA ASN A 386 -18.12 25.89 19.83
C ASN A 386 -18.81 26.77 18.74
N LYS A 387 -18.05 27.24 17.74
CA LYS A 387 -18.48 28.10 16.64
C LYS A 387 -19.33 27.34 15.64
N LEU A 388 -19.20 26.02 15.59
CA LEU A 388 -19.99 25.13 14.75
C LEU A 388 -21.22 24.59 15.48
N ASP A 389 -21.46 24.97 16.74
CA ASP A 389 -22.59 24.48 17.54
C ASP A 389 -22.63 22.93 17.57
N LEU A 390 -21.46 22.33 17.87
CA LEU A 390 -21.28 20.89 18.01
C LEU A 390 -21.73 20.43 19.40
N VAL A 391 -22.26 19.21 19.49
CA VAL A 391 -22.61 18.51 20.73
C VAL A 391 -21.39 18.43 21.66
N GLN A 392 -20.22 18.11 21.09
CA GLN A 392 -18.95 18.14 21.81
C GLN A 392 -17.98 19.13 21.14
N PRO A 393 -17.51 20.17 21.85
CA PRO A 393 -16.56 21.12 21.29
C PRO A 393 -15.33 20.45 20.66
N GLY A 394 -15.04 20.78 19.41
CA GLY A 394 -13.90 20.25 18.65
C GLY A 394 -14.02 18.79 18.19
N THR A 395 -15.18 18.14 18.36
CA THR A 395 -15.42 16.77 17.92
C THR A 395 -16.73 16.67 17.14
N LEU A 396 -16.64 16.25 15.88
CA LEU A 396 -17.81 15.92 15.05
C LEU A 396 -18.30 14.52 15.43
N THR A 397 -19.46 14.44 16.07
CA THR A 397 -20.11 13.18 16.45
C THR A 397 -21.05 12.76 15.32
N VAL A 398 -20.72 11.66 14.65
CA VAL A 398 -21.42 11.14 13.47
C VAL A 398 -22.14 9.86 13.85
N ALA A 399 -23.46 9.86 13.73
CA ALA A 399 -24.24 8.65 13.79
C ALA A 399 -24.27 7.98 12.41
N VAL A 400 -23.98 6.69 12.36
CA VAL A 400 -24.04 5.86 11.15
C VAL A 400 -24.97 4.69 11.42
N SER A 401 -25.60 4.16 10.36
CA SER A 401 -26.40 2.94 10.47
C SER A 401 -25.55 1.81 11.06
N GLY A 402 -26.08 1.04 11.99
CA GLY A 402 -25.39 -0.12 12.55
C GLY A 402 -26.12 -0.75 13.71
N ASP A 403 -26.39 -2.06 13.63
CA ASP A 403 -27.12 -2.76 14.67
C ASP A 403 -26.27 -2.94 15.96
N ARG A 404 -26.91 -2.69 17.11
CA ARG A 404 -26.39 -2.98 18.46
C ARG A 404 -26.88 -4.33 19.00
N SER A 405 -27.96 -4.85 18.44
CA SER A 405 -28.49 -6.18 18.70
C SER A 405 -27.85 -7.16 17.73
N GLY A 406 -27.46 -8.36 18.20
CA GLY A 406 -26.93 -9.41 17.34
C GLY A 406 -28.01 -10.03 16.44
N SER A 407 -28.73 -9.19 15.69
CA SER A 407 -29.73 -9.59 14.71
C SER A 407 -29.38 -8.94 13.40
N ALA A 408 -28.43 -9.58 12.72
CA ALA A 408 -27.88 -9.20 11.44
C ALA A 408 -28.89 -8.63 10.44
N HIS A 409 -29.11 -7.31 10.41
CA HIS A 409 -29.46 -6.55 9.21
C HIS A 409 -29.01 -5.07 9.39
N HIS A 410 -28.28 -4.56 8.39
CA HIS A 410 -27.82 -3.16 8.17
C HIS A 410 -26.55 -2.64 8.90
N LEU A 411 -25.40 -2.95 8.28
CA LEU A 411 -24.23 -2.12 7.92
C LEU A 411 -23.71 -0.97 8.81
N THR A 412 -22.72 -1.29 9.65
CA THR A 412 -21.34 -0.80 9.38
C THR A 412 -20.36 -1.95 9.58
N TYR A 413 -19.42 -2.13 8.66
CA TYR A 413 -18.53 -3.28 8.65
C TYR A 413 -17.52 -3.19 9.80
N ALA A 414 -17.55 -4.16 10.71
CA ALA A 414 -16.33 -4.65 11.34
C ALA A 414 -15.91 -5.87 10.53
N ALA A 415 -14.76 -5.82 9.87
CA ALA A 415 -14.23 -6.96 9.13
C ALA A 415 -14.06 -8.15 10.08
N SER A 416 -14.67 -9.30 9.76
CA SER A 416 -14.42 -10.57 10.43
C SER A 416 -13.72 -11.55 9.50
N ASP A 417 -12.93 -12.47 10.08
CA ASP A 417 -12.06 -13.43 9.40
C ASP A 417 -12.79 -14.59 8.68
N SER A 418 -14.13 -14.64 8.66
CA SER A 418 -14.88 -15.83 8.23
C SER A 418 -15.66 -15.71 6.91
N GLY A 419 -15.75 -14.53 6.30
CA GLY A 419 -16.37 -14.34 4.98
C GLY A 419 -17.90 -14.42 4.97
N TRP A 420 -18.54 -13.48 4.28
CA TRP A 420 -19.95 -13.49 3.82
C TRP A 420 -21.08 -13.05 4.78
N LEU A 421 -20.77 -12.34 5.86
CA LEU A 421 -21.68 -11.87 6.94
C LEU A 421 -22.09 -12.96 7.95
N GLU A 422 -21.34 -13.05 9.04
CA GLU A 422 -21.81 -13.64 10.29
C GLU A 422 -21.82 -12.62 11.43
N ASP A 423 -22.77 -12.85 12.34
CA ASP A 423 -23.16 -12.12 13.54
C ASP A 423 -21.97 -11.62 14.38
N ALA A 424 -21.65 -10.32 14.25
CA ALA A 424 -20.63 -9.67 15.05
C ALA A 424 -21.14 -9.42 16.48
N SER A 425 -20.97 -10.39 17.38
CA SER A 425 -21.04 -10.15 18.83
C SER A 425 -19.89 -9.24 19.31
N PRO A 426 -20.10 -8.42 20.36
CA PRO A 426 -20.97 -7.24 20.37
C PRO A 426 -20.41 -6.15 19.43
N GLY A 427 -21.29 -5.30 18.89
CA GLY A 427 -20.98 -4.33 17.83
C GLY A 427 -19.69 -3.49 18.02
N PRO A 428 -19.16 -2.92 16.91
CA PRO A 428 -17.85 -2.28 16.88
C PRO A 428 -17.68 -1.22 17.97
N LYS A 429 -16.53 -1.25 18.65
CA LYS A 429 -16.18 -0.22 19.65
C LYS A 429 -16.02 1.13 18.95
N GLU A 430 -16.23 2.20 19.70
CA GLU A 430 -16.01 3.57 19.24
C GLU A 430 -14.60 3.69 18.63
N GLY A 431 -14.52 3.92 17.31
CA GLY A 431 -13.27 3.97 16.55
C GLY A 431 -13.05 2.88 15.49
N ASP A 432 -13.74 1.73 15.61
CA ASP A 432 -13.53 0.54 14.74
C ASP A 432 -14.55 0.44 13.59
N TRP A 433 -15.32 1.50 13.32
CA TRP A 433 -16.32 1.55 12.26
C TRP A 433 -15.63 1.70 10.89
N ILE A 434 -15.79 0.69 10.02
CA ILE A 434 -15.22 0.63 8.67
C ILE A 434 -16.37 0.64 7.66
N GLY A 435 -16.24 1.48 6.64
CA GLY A 435 -17.28 1.67 5.65
C GLY A 435 -17.15 3.03 4.96
N PRO A 436 -17.86 3.23 3.85
CA PRO A 436 -17.81 4.48 3.09
C PRO A 436 -18.31 5.66 3.91
N ASP A 437 -19.39 5.52 4.69
CA ASP A 437 -19.91 6.60 5.53
C ASP A 437 -18.96 6.99 6.68
N PRO A 438 -18.43 6.04 7.50
CA PRO A 438 -17.39 6.36 8.49
C PRO A 438 -16.11 6.97 7.88
N GLU A 439 -15.69 6.56 6.69
CA GLU A 439 -14.51 7.11 6.01
C GLU A 439 -14.76 8.53 5.49
N LEU A 440 -15.93 8.78 4.88
CA LEU A 440 -16.35 10.13 4.49
C LEU A 440 -16.45 11.05 5.71
N ALA A 441 -17.00 10.57 6.82
CA ALA A 441 -17.06 11.29 8.09
C ALA A 441 -15.67 11.67 8.63
N LYS A 442 -14.72 10.72 8.59
CA LYS A 442 -13.32 10.93 9.02
C LYS A 442 -12.63 11.98 8.14
N ALA A 443 -12.72 11.84 6.81
CA ALA A 443 -12.13 12.79 5.87
C ALA A 443 -12.74 14.19 6.01
N LEU A 444 -14.06 14.27 6.22
CA LEU A 444 -14.76 15.53 6.44
C LEU A 444 -14.32 16.21 7.74
N ALA A 445 -14.22 15.47 8.84
CA ALA A 445 -13.76 16.01 10.12
C ALA A 445 -12.32 16.52 10.02
N GLU A 446 -11.42 15.77 9.40
CA GLU A 446 -10.03 16.19 9.17
C GLU A 446 -9.97 17.49 8.35
N ARG A 447 -10.77 17.58 7.27
CA ARG A 447 -10.86 18.79 6.43
C ARG A 447 -11.37 20.01 7.19
N LEU A 448 -12.18 19.79 8.22
CA LEU A 448 -12.71 20.83 9.11
C LEU A 448 -11.80 21.10 10.32
N GLY A 449 -10.70 20.36 10.48
CA GLY A 449 -9.80 20.46 11.64
C GLY A 449 -10.45 19.99 12.94
N LEU A 450 -11.35 19.01 12.86
CA LEU A 450 -12.10 18.44 13.97
C LEU A 450 -11.62 17.00 14.26
N ARG A 451 -11.78 16.57 15.51
CA ARG A 451 -11.81 15.13 15.81
C ARG A 451 -13.13 14.54 15.32
N VAL A 452 -13.17 13.25 15.07
CA VAL A 452 -14.41 12.55 14.71
C VAL A 452 -14.71 11.45 15.73
N LYS A 453 -15.98 11.33 16.08
CA LYS A 453 -16.52 10.24 16.89
C LYS A 453 -17.65 9.58 16.11
N VAL A 454 -17.47 8.32 15.72
CA VAL A 454 -18.49 7.56 15.01
C VAL A 454 -19.29 6.72 16.02
N VAL A 455 -20.61 6.79 15.94
CA VAL A 455 -21.55 6.07 16.80
C VAL A 455 -22.52 5.27 15.93
N GLY A 456 -22.68 3.99 16.21
CA GLY A 456 -23.71 3.17 15.58
C GLY A 456 -25.10 3.43 16.16
N ILE A 457 -26.09 3.54 15.29
CA ILE A 457 -27.49 3.61 15.66
C ILE A 457 -28.32 2.58 14.88
N ASP A 458 -29.32 2.03 15.56
CA ASP A 458 -30.34 1.23 14.92
C ASP A 458 -31.35 2.17 14.24
N MET A 459 -31.34 2.18 12.90
CA MET A 459 -32.20 3.03 12.07
C MET A 459 -33.65 2.53 12.02
N PHE A 460 -33.91 1.28 12.40
CA PHE A 460 -35.22 0.63 12.34
C PHE A 460 -35.77 0.26 13.73
N GLY A 461 -34.98 0.56 14.77
CA GLY A 461 -35.34 0.40 16.16
C GLY A 461 -36.44 1.36 16.60
N PRO A 462 -36.93 1.22 17.85
CA PRO A 462 -37.96 2.09 18.38
C PRO A 462 -37.43 3.52 18.60
N GLY A 463 -37.72 4.42 17.66
CA GLY A 463 -37.45 5.87 17.78
C GLY A 463 -37.00 6.50 16.46
N ASP A 464 -37.25 7.80 16.31
CA ASP A 464 -36.78 8.55 15.13
C ASP A 464 -35.28 8.85 15.28
N PRO A 465 -34.40 8.35 14.39
CA PRO A 465 -32.97 8.62 14.45
C PRO A 465 -32.63 10.11 14.26
N PHE A 466 -33.54 10.94 13.76
CA PHE A 466 -33.31 12.37 13.63
C PHE A 466 -33.65 13.16 14.90
N ASP A 467 -34.41 12.60 15.85
CA ASP A 467 -34.78 13.29 17.10
C ASP A 467 -33.57 13.59 18.01
N ALA A 468 -32.49 12.83 17.89
CA ALA A 468 -31.26 13.01 18.66
C ALA A 468 -30.23 13.95 17.98
N LEU A 469 -30.53 14.50 16.79
CA LEU A 469 -29.69 15.49 16.12
C LEU A 469 -29.53 16.78 16.96
N GLY A 470 -28.27 17.15 17.18
CA GLY A 470 -27.86 18.27 18.02
C GLY A 470 -28.10 18.03 19.52
N ARG A 471 -28.34 16.78 19.93
CA ARG A 471 -28.41 16.37 21.34
C ARG A 471 -27.34 15.33 21.66
N ASP A 472 -27.38 14.22 20.93
CA ASP A 472 -26.53 13.06 21.20
C ASP A 472 -25.45 12.89 20.11
N TYR A 473 -25.73 13.40 18.90
CA TYR A 473 -24.82 13.48 17.76
C TYR A 473 -25.08 14.71 16.90
N ASP A 474 -24.08 15.12 16.13
CA ASP A 474 -24.11 16.32 15.29
C ASP A 474 -24.80 16.05 13.94
N VAL A 475 -24.57 14.86 13.40
CA VAL A 475 -25.05 14.45 12.07
C VAL A 475 -25.41 12.96 12.06
N VAL A 476 -26.29 12.58 11.14
CA VAL A 476 -26.65 11.18 10.84
C VAL A 476 -26.34 10.89 9.38
N MET A 477 -25.63 9.80 9.10
CA MET A 477 -25.36 9.30 7.74
C MET A 477 -26.14 7.99 7.57
N PRO A 478 -27.39 8.04 7.07
CA PRO A 478 -28.16 6.84 6.79
C PRO A 478 -27.56 6.08 5.61
N SER A 479 -27.65 4.75 5.64
CA SER A 479 -27.24 3.87 4.53
C SER A 479 -28.33 3.67 3.47
N THR A 480 -29.40 4.47 3.51
CA THR A 480 -30.58 4.41 2.62
C THR A 480 -30.93 5.81 2.11
N GLU A 481 -31.69 5.89 1.02
CA GLU A 481 -32.06 7.13 0.37
C GLU A 481 -32.88 8.05 1.28
N PHE A 482 -32.78 9.36 1.06
CA PHE A 482 -33.60 10.32 1.78
C PHE A 482 -35.12 10.07 1.66
N SER A 483 -35.58 9.50 0.54
CA SER A 483 -37.00 9.26 0.24
C SER A 483 -37.65 8.19 1.11
N THR A 484 -36.87 7.28 1.70
CA THR A 484 -37.40 6.14 2.46
C THR A 484 -37.94 6.54 3.83
N PHE A 485 -37.50 7.69 4.37
CA PHE A 485 -37.96 8.22 5.65
C PHE A 485 -39.32 8.91 5.55
N ASP A 486 -40.13 8.78 6.60
CA ASP A 486 -41.44 9.41 6.65
C ASP A 486 -41.29 10.95 6.64
N ALA A 487 -42.21 11.64 5.97
CA ALA A 487 -42.18 13.12 5.88
C ALA A 487 -42.21 13.81 7.26
N LYS A 488 -42.73 13.12 8.29
CA LYS A 488 -42.73 13.61 9.66
C LYS A 488 -41.34 13.56 10.29
N GLU A 489 -40.56 12.52 10.00
CA GLU A 489 -39.20 12.30 10.53
C GLU A 489 -38.20 13.28 9.89
N ARG A 490 -38.39 13.55 8.59
CA ARG A 490 -37.56 14.49 7.83
C ARG A 490 -37.77 15.95 8.22
N ARG A 491 -38.80 16.26 9.00
CA ARG A 491 -39.20 17.63 9.31
C ARG A 491 -38.17 18.34 10.17
N GLY A 492 -37.61 19.44 9.64
CA GLY A 492 -36.63 20.24 10.37
C GLY A 492 -35.21 19.69 10.31
N VAL A 493 -34.96 18.73 9.42
CA VAL A 493 -33.64 18.20 9.05
C VAL A 493 -33.26 18.78 7.70
N ASP A 494 -32.01 19.23 7.56
CA ASP A 494 -31.43 19.49 6.24
C ASP A 494 -30.60 18.27 5.83
N PHE A 495 -30.77 17.81 4.60
CA PHE A 495 -30.03 16.68 4.07
C PHE A 495 -28.96 17.15 3.08
N ILE A 496 -27.69 16.94 3.41
CA ILE A 496 -26.54 17.26 2.56
C ILE A 496 -26.30 16.06 1.66
N HIS A 497 -26.80 16.13 0.45
CA HIS A 497 -26.63 15.09 -0.55
C HIS A 497 -25.19 15.08 -1.07
N TYR A 498 -24.56 13.93 -0.92
CA TYR A 498 -23.20 13.69 -1.39
C TYR A 498 -23.10 12.41 -2.23
N PHE A 499 -24.19 11.67 -2.50
CA PHE A 499 -24.10 10.46 -3.30
C PHE A 499 -25.45 10.18 -3.97
N ASP A 500 -25.44 9.92 -5.27
CA ASP A 500 -26.61 9.39 -5.97
C ASP A 500 -26.59 7.88 -5.78
N TYR A 501 -27.65 7.41 -5.14
CA TYR A 501 -27.85 6.03 -4.82
C TYR A 501 -28.19 5.22 -6.06
N ALA A 502 -27.83 3.95 -6.04
CA ALA A 502 -27.91 3.05 -7.17
C ALA A 502 -28.45 1.71 -6.67
N HIS A 503 -29.62 1.29 -7.17
CA HIS A 503 -29.98 -0.12 -7.11
C HIS A 503 -28.88 -0.90 -7.81
N THR A 504 -28.03 -1.52 -7.00
CA THR A 504 -26.80 -2.12 -7.45
C THR A 504 -27.06 -3.59 -7.70
N LEU A 505 -26.86 -3.99 -8.95
CA LEU A 505 -26.98 -5.37 -9.36
C LEU A 505 -25.62 -6.04 -9.39
N TYR A 506 -25.52 -7.27 -8.88
CA TYR A 506 -24.36 -8.12 -9.05
C TYR A 506 -24.77 -9.51 -9.53
N ALA A 507 -23.93 -10.07 -10.39
CA ALA A 507 -24.15 -11.37 -11.00
C ALA A 507 -22.82 -12.04 -11.31
N ARG A 508 -22.82 -13.34 -11.61
CA ARG A 508 -21.61 -14.00 -12.13
C ARG A 508 -21.14 -13.31 -13.42
N TRP A 509 -19.83 -13.33 -13.68
CA TRP A 509 -19.21 -12.64 -14.82
C TRP A 509 -19.97 -12.81 -16.14
N LYS A 510 -20.38 -14.05 -16.47
CA LYS A 510 -21.08 -14.37 -17.72
C LYS A 510 -22.47 -13.74 -17.84
N THR A 511 -23.12 -13.46 -16.72
CA THR A 511 -24.42 -12.80 -16.66
C THR A 511 -24.21 -11.29 -16.61
N ALA A 512 -23.37 -10.79 -15.70
CA ALA A 512 -23.04 -9.36 -15.57
C ALA A 512 -22.52 -8.75 -16.89
N SER A 513 -21.68 -9.49 -17.62
CA SER A 513 -21.13 -9.06 -18.92
C SER A 513 -22.18 -8.92 -20.03
N LYS A 514 -23.40 -9.44 -19.86
CA LYS A 514 -24.50 -9.33 -20.83
C LYS A 514 -25.51 -8.25 -20.49
N ILE A 515 -25.52 -7.77 -19.25
CA ILE A 515 -26.47 -6.77 -18.79
C ILE A 515 -25.93 -5.38 -19.16
N ARG A 516 -26.70 -4.64 -19.95
CA ARG A 516 -26.43 -3.28 -20.48
C ARG A 516 -27.56 -2.30 -20.19
N SER A 517 -28.78 -2.78 -19.93
CA SER A 517 -29.90 -1.99 -19.44
C SER A 517 -30.84 -2.84 -18.57
N TRP A 518 -31.87 -2.21 -17.99
CA TRP A 518 -32.94 -2.90 -17.27
C TRP A 518 -33.67 -3.94 -18.15
N ASP A 519 -33.73 -3.75 -19.47
CA ASP A 519 -34.35 -4.70 -20.40
C ASP A 519 -33.62 -6.05 -20.45
N ASP A 520 -32.30 -6.05 -20.20
CA ASP A 520 -31.50 -7.28 -20.20
C ASP A 520 -31.75 -8.17 -18.98
N LEU A 521 -32.51 -7.67 -18.00
CA LEU A 521 -32.95 -8.44 -16.83
C LEU A 521 -34.27 -9.18 -17.08
N CYS A 522 -34.98 -8.86 -18.16
CA CYS A 522 -36.25 -9.50 -18.48
C CYS A 522 -36.08 -11.02 -18.65
N GLY A 523 -36.94 -11.79 -18.00
CA GLY A 523 -36.87 -13.25 -17.99
C GLY A 523 -35.78 -13.87 -17.09
N LEU A 524 -34.86 -13.09 -16.52
CA LEU A 524 -33.84 -13.54 -15.55
C LEU A 524 -34.44 -13.75 -14.16
N LYS A 525 -33.84 -14.67 -13.39
CA LYS A 525 -34.15 -14.87 -11.97
C LYS A 525 -33.33 -13.91 -11.11
N VAL A 526 -33.97 -12.86 -10.62
CA VAL A 526 -33.30 -11.84 -9.80
C VAL A 526 -33.73 -12.02 -8.36
N ALA A 527 -32.78 -12.13 -7.44
CA ALA A 527 -33.05 -12.07 -6.01
C ALA A 527 -32.88 -10.62 -5.53
N PRO A 528 -33.82 -10.10 -4.74
CA PRO A 528 -33.62 -8.85 -4.03
C PRO A 528 -32.76 -9.10 -2.79
N PHE A 529 -32.04 -8.07 -2.34
CA PHE A 529 -31.27 -8.10 -1.11
C PHE A 529 -32.20 -7.99 0.10
N GLU A 530 -33.23 -7.14 -0.01
CA GLU A 530 -34.22 -6.89 1.03
C GLU A 530 -35.65 -7.20 0.56
N ASP A 531 -36.62 -7.20 1.50
CA ASP A 531 -38.02 -7.40 1.13
C ASP A 531 -38.60 -6.20 0.38
N ASP A 532 -38.16 -4.97 0.70
CA ASP A 532 -38.64 -3.74 0.06
C ASP A 532 -38.16 -3.59 -1.39
N ASP A 533 -36.96 -4.12 -1.70
CA ASP A 533 -36.42 -4.27 -3.06
C ASP A 533 -37.35 -5.08 -3.98
N LYS A 534 -38.21 -5.96 -3.42
CA LYS A 534 -39.15 -6.78 -4.22
C LYS A 534 -40.14 -5.92 -4.97
N ASP A 535 -40.65 -4.89 -4.32
CA ASP A 535 -41.71 -4.06 -4.89
C ASP A 535 -41.13 -3.05 -5.89
N ALA A 536 -39.94 -2.51 -5.62
CA ALA A 536 -39.17 -1.73 -6.59
C ALA A 536 -38.84 -2.55 -7.85
N LEU A 537 -38.31 -3.78 -7.69
CA LEU A 537 -38.05 -4.70 -8.80
C LEU A 537 -39.30 -5.04 -9.60
N ARG A 538 -40.44 -5.24 -8.94
CA ARG A 538 -41.71 -5.55 -9.60
C ARG A 538 -42.22 -4.36 -10.41
N ASP A 539 -42.13 -3.15 -9.87
CA ASP A 539 -42.54 -1.92 -10.55
C ASP A 539 -41.66 -1.64 -11.77
N ILE A 540 -40.34 -1.73 -11.61
CA ILE A 540 -39.38 -1.61 -12.73
C ILE A 540 -39.62 -2.72 -13.76
N SER A 541 -39.76 -3.97 -13.32
CA SER A 541 -40.05 -5.10 -14.22
C SER A 541 -41.33 -4.90 -15.02
N TYR A 542 -42.38 -4.35 -14.42
CA TYR A 542 -43.64 -4.09 -15.12
C TYR A 542 -43.48 -2.99 -16.17
N LYS A 543 -42.78 -1.91 -15.82
CA LYS A 543 -42.52 -0.77 -16.71
C LYS A 543 -41.63 -1.13 -17.90
N VAL A 544 -40.63 -1.97 -17.67
CA VAL A 544 -39.54 -2.29 -18.61
C VAL A 544 -39.87 -3.52 -19.46
N CYS A 545 -40.27 -4.63 -18.85
CA CYS A 545 -40.29 -5.93 -19.52
C CYS A 545 -41.62 -6.35 -20.17
N GLY A 546 -42.72 -5.67 -19.86
CA GLY A 546 -44.04 -6.01 -20.42
C GLY A 546 -44.40 -7.51 -20.25
N PRO A 547 -44.57 -8.30 -21.33
CA PRO A 547 -45.03 -9.70 -21.26
C PRO A 547 -44.00 -10.73 -20.75
N ASP A 548 -42.71 -10.39 -20.62
CA ASP A 548 -41.67 -11.30 -20.10
C ASP A 548 -40.96 -10.73 -18.84
N PRO A 549 -41.67 -10.68 -17.68
CA PRO A 549 -41.18 -9.98 -16.50
C PRO A 549 -39.92 -10.62 -15.89
N ILE A 550 -39.17 -9.81 -15.15
CA ILE A 550 -38.11 -10.25 -14.25
C ILE A 550 -38.70 -11.27 -13.26
N LYS A 551 -38.07 -12.44 -13.15
CA LYS A 551 -38.53 -13.51 -12.26
C LYS A 551 -37.97 -13.27 -10.87
N VAL A 552 -38.64 -12.42 -10.08
CA VAL A 552 -38.23 -12.12 -8.70
C VAL A 552 -38.28 -13.40 -7.87
N THR A 553 -37.14 -13.77 -7.28
CA THR A 553 -36.99 -14.97 -6.46
C THR A 553 -36.96 -14.62 -4.97
N ASN A 554 -37.58 -15.46 -4.14
CA ASN A 554 -37.50 -15.36 -2.68
C ASN A 554 -36.34 -16.23 -2.20
N VAL A 555 -35.15 -15.64 -2.15
CA VAL A 555 -33.96 -16.25 -1.54
C VAL A 555 -33.60 -15.41 -0.32
N SER A 556 -33.28 -16.06 0.79
CA SER A 556 -32.77 -15.36 1.97
C SER A 556 -31.43 -14.71 1.65
N ILE A 557 -31.22 -13.48 2.11
CA ILE A 557 -29.96 -12.75 1.97
C ILE A 557 -28.73 -13.56 2.40
N PHE A 558 -28.87 -14.35 3.47
CA PHE A 558 -27.81 -15.22 4.00
C PHE A 558 -27.50 -16.43 3.12
N ASP A 559 -28.47 -16.85 2.33
CA ASP A 559 -28.29 -17.96 1.41
C ASP A 559 -27.74 -17.47 0.06
N LEU A 560 -27.83 -16.18 -0.28
CA LEU A 560 -27.58 -15.63 -1.63
C LEU A 560 -26.32 -16.12 -2.36
N PRO A 561 -25.15 -16.29 -1.71
CA PRO A 561 -23.96 -16.76 -2.42
C PRO A 561 -24.21 -18.12 -3.11
N GLU A 562 -24.80 -19.08 -2.40
CA GLU A 562 -24.91 -20.45 -2.90
C GLU A 562 -25.86 -20.59 -4.12
N PRO A 563 -27.08 -20.02 -4.14
CA PRO A 563 -27.96 -19.97 -5.30
C PRO A 563 -27.37 -19.23 -6.50
N LEU A 564 -26.60 -18.16 -6.27
CA LEU A 564 -25.96 -17.41 -7.35
C LEU A 564 -24.80 -18.21 -7.97
N GLN A 565 -23.97 -18.85 -7.15
CA GLN A 565 -22.88 -19.75 -7.58
C GLN A 565 -23.42 -20.94 -8.36
N LYS A 566 -24.44 -21.61 -7.82
CA LYS A 566 -25.11 -22.76 -8.45
C LYS A 566 -25.94 -22.38 -9.68
N GLY A 567 -26.20 -21.09 -9.89
CA GLY A 567 -26.98 -20.57 -11.01
C GLY A 567 -28.48 -20.86 -10.90
N SER A 568 -29.00 -21.06 -9.69
CA SER A 568 -30.45 -21.12 -9.46
C SER A 568 -31.09 -19.72 -9.47
N ILE A 569 -30.30 -18.68 -9.21
CA ILE A 569 -30.59 -17.28 -9.51
C ILE A 569 -29.53 -16.72 -10.47
N ASP A 570 -29.90 -15.73 -11.26
CA ASP A 570 -29.06 -15.14 -12.31
C ASP A 570 -28.33 -13.88 -11.82
N ALA A 571 -28.96 -13.11 -10.94
CA ALA A 571 -28.44 -11.88 -10.37
C ALA A 571 -29.06 -11.58 -9.00
N VAL A 572 -28.40 -10.71 -8.24
CA VAL A 572 -28.94 -10.09 -7.05
C VAL A 572 -28.98 -8.59 -7.26
N VAL A 573 -30.06 -7.93 -6.86
CA VAL A 573 -30.11 -6.47 -6.75
C VAL A 573 -30.19 -6.09 -5.28
N SER A 574 -29.57 -4.98 -4.92
CA SER A 574 -29.74 -4.33 -3.64
C SER A 574 -29.99 -2.87 -3.90
N ASP A 575 -30.92 -2.26 -3.19
CA ASP A 575 -30.92 -0.83 -3.06
C ASP A 575 -29.59 -0.38 -2.42
N LEU A 576 -29.12 -1.01 -1.33
CA LEU A 576 -27.92 -0.57 -0.61
C LEU A 576 -26.68 -0.39 -1.54
N PRO A 577 -26.11 0.83 -1.63
CA PRO A 577 -25.07 1.13 -2.60
C PRO A 577 -23.78 0.42 -2.21
N PHE A 578 -23.64 0.04 -0.94
CA PHE A 578 -22.47 -0.60 -0.37
C PHE A 578 -22.57 -2.14 -0.38
N ALA A 579 -23.66 -2.71 -0.88
CA ALA A 579 -23.76 -4.16 -1.14
C ALA A 579 -22.71 -4.66 -2.16
N VAL A 580 -22.11 -3.73 -2.94
CA VAL A 580 -20.97 -3.97 -3.84
C VAL A 580 -19.76 -4.60 -3.15
N VAL A 581 -19.63 -4.44 -1.83
CA VAL A 581 -18.59 -5.11 -1.05
C VAL A 581 -18.64 -6.63 -1.23
N GLN A 582 -19.82 -7.22 -1.39
CA GLN A 582 -19.94 -8.66 -1.66
C GLN A 582 -19.34 -9.06 -3.02
N ALA A 583 -19.50 -8.23 -4.05
CA ALA A 583 -18.83 -8.45 -5.33
C ALA A 583 -17.31 -8.31 -5.19
N LYS A 584 -16.84 -7.34 -4.39
CA LYS A 584 -15.42 -7.11 -4.12
C LYS A 584 -14.75 -8.26 -3.34
N GLU A 585 -15.44 -8.85 -2.38
CA GLU A 585 -14.93 -9.97 -1.55
C GLU A 585 -15.09 -11.34 -2.22
N SER A 586 -15.74 -11.41 -3.38
CA SER A 586 -16.05 -12.67 -4.09
C SER A 586 -14.86 -13.37 -4.78
N ASP A 587 -13.63 -12.93 -4.54
CA ASP A 587 -12.44 -13.37 -5.29
C ASP A 587 -12.63 -13.34 -6.83
N GLY A 588 -13.48 -12.44 -7.33
CA GLY A 588 -13.81 -12.30 -8.75
C GLY A 588 -14.88 -13.28 -9.27
N GLU A 589 -15.69 -13.87 -8.41
CA GLU A 589 -16.80 -14.73 -8.82
C GLU A 589 -18.05 -13.92 -9.24
N PHE A 590 -18.29 -12.79 -8.59
CA PHE A 590 -19.42 -11.89 -8.84
C PHE A 590 -18.96 -10.52 -9.30
N HIS A 591 -19.75 -9.90 -10.17
CA HIS A 591 -19.41 -8.67 -10.84
C HIS A 591 -20.62 -7.76 -11.00
N LEU A 592 -20.34 -6.46 -10.97
CA LEU A 592 -21.28 -5.44 -11.39
C LEU A 592 -21.43 -5.44 -12.92
N PRO A 593 -22.65 -5.32 -13.45
CA PRO A 593 -22.86 -5.00 -14.85
C PRO A 593 -22.17 -3.71 -15.25
N ALA A 594 -21.81 -3.61 -16.53
CA ALA A 594 -21.38 -2.33 -17.14
C ALA A 594 -22.57 -1.39 -17.44
N ALA A 595 -23.79 -1.84 -17.14
CA ALA A 595 -25.02 -1.10 -17.30
C ALA A 595 -25.19 -0.10 -16.17
N ASP A 596 -25.57 1.13 -16.50
CA ASP A 596 -26.04 2.11 -15.53
C ASP A 596 -27.50 1.75 -15.15
N LEU A 597 -27.65 0.82 -14.20
CA LEU A 597 -28.97 0.35 -13.72
C LEU A 597 -29.47 1.18 -12.53
N THR A 598 -28.91 2.36 -12.29
CA THR A 598 -29.23 3.14 -11.11
C THR A 598 -30.63 3.74 -11.22
N ASP A 599 -31.46 3.58 -10.19
CA ASP A 599 -32.55 4.52 -9.91
C ASP A 599 -32.01 5.56 -8.94
N ALA A 600 -31.89 6.81 -9.38
CA ALA A 600 -31.05 7.82 -8.74
C ALA A 600 -31.78 8.53 -7.59
N GLY A 601 -31.71 7.97 -6.38
CA GLY A 601 -32.16 8.61 -5.14
C GLY A 601 -31.03 9.35 -4.40
N PRO A 602 -31.32 10.45 -3.68
CA PRO A 602 -30.26 11.17 -2.99
C PRO A 602 -29.89 10.50 -1.66
N LEU A 603 -28.67 9.99 -1.57
CA LEU A 603 -27.99 9.63 -0.34
C LEU A 603 -27.14 10.80 0.17
N GLY A 604 -26.99 10.90 1.48
CA GLY A 604 -26.47 12.10 2.10
C GLY A 604 -26.40 12.02 3.61
N MET A 605 -26.06 13.16 4.20
CA MET A 605 -25.91 13.31 5.63
C MET A 605 -26.96 14.28 6.15
N ALA A 606 -27.73 13.83 7.12
CA ALA A 606 -28.71 14.62 7.84
C ALA A 606 -28.02 15.48 8.92
N VAL A 607 -28.39 16.75 8.96
CA VAL A 607 -28.00 17.71 9.99
C VAL A 607 -29.23 18.48 10.45
N LYS A 608 -29.26 18.88 11.73
CA LYS A 608 -30.37 19.67 12.27
C LYS A 608 -30.54 20.97 11.47
N GLY A 609 -31.72 21.22 10.92
CA GLY A 609 -31.93 22.33 9.99
C GLY A 609 -31.79 23.72 10.64
N SER A 610 -31.95 23.81 11.97
CA SER A 610 -31.67 25.01 12.73
C SER A 610 -30.16 25.32 12.83
N ASN A 611 -29.28 24.33 12.70
CA ASN A 611 -27.82 24.51 12.79
C ASN A 611 -27.22 24.91 11.42
N THR A 612 -27.52 26.14 11.03
CA THR A 612 -27.09 26.67 9.73
C THR A 612 -25.57 26.83 9.59
N THR A 613 -24.86 26.97 10.71
CA THR A 613 -23.40 27.15 10.72
C THR A 613 -22.69 25.83 10.44
N LEU A 614 -23.05 24.77 11.18
CA LEU A 614 -22.53 23.43 10.93
C LEU A 614 -22.86 22.97 9.52
N ARG A 615 -24.12 23.11 9.09
CA ARG A 615 -24.54 22.75 7.73
C ARG A 615 -23.66 23.39 6.65
N LYS A 616 -23.40 24.71 6.72
CA LYS A 616 -22.54 25.40 5.75
C LYS A 616 -21.10 24.88 5.76
N ALA A 617 -20.56 24.60 6.94
CA ALA A 617 -19.22 24.05 7.08
C ALA A 617 -19.13 22.65 6.45
N LEU A 618 -20.11 21.79 6.72
CA LEU A 618 -20.20 20.44 6.18
C LEU A 618 -20.36 20.45 4.65
N THR A 619 -21.29 21.24 4.10
CA THR A 619 -21.46 21.39 2.65
C THR A 619 -20.16 21.85 1.97
N SER A 620 -19.52 22.89 2.50
CA SER A 620 -18.24 23.36 1.95
C SER A 620 -17.11 22.34 2.11
N GLY A 621 -17.12 21.56 3.20
CA GLY A 621 -16.18 20.47 3.43
C GLY A 621 -16.32 19.38 2.37
N PHE A 622 -17.54 18.90 2.13
CA PHE A 622 -17.81 17.92 1.07
C PHE A 622 -17.48 18.44 -0.33
N ASP A 623 -17.83 19.67 -0.69
CA ASP A 623 -17.44 20.24 -1.99
C ASP A 623 -15.91 20.26 -2.18
N LYS A 624 -15.17 20.50 -1.10
CA LYS A 624 -13.70 20.43 -1.10
C LYS A 624 -13.16 19.01 -1.17
N LEU A 625 -13.86 18.02 -0.61
CA LEU A 625 -13.51 16.60 -0.76
C LEU A 625 -13.78 16.13 -2.19
N ILE A 626 -14.92 16.53 -2.78
CA ILE A 626 -15.30 16.24 -4.17
C ILE A 626 -14.28 16.84 -5.15
N THR A 627 -13.98 18.13 -5.01
CA THR A 627 -13.02 18.81 -5.89
C THR A 627 -11.56 18.44 -5.61
N GLY A 628 -11.25 18.00 -4.39
CA GLY A 628 -9.91 17.57 -3.97
C GLY A 628 -9.56 16.14 -4.38
N GLY A 629 -10.54 15.33 -4.80
CA GLY A 629 -10.35 13.93 -5.17
C GLY A 629 -10.48 12.94 -4.02
N ASP A 630 -10.44 13.39 -2.76
CA ASP A 630 -10.59 12.54 -1.56
C ASP A 630 -11.93 11.78 -1.57
N TYR A 631 -13.01 12.46 -1.93
CA TYR A 631 -14.34 11.86 -2.09
C TYR A 631 -14.35 10.77 -3.16
N THR A 632 -13.76 11.03 -4.33
CA THR A 632 -13.65 10.05 -5.41
C THR A 632 -12.77 8.86 -5.01
N THR A 633 -11.71 9.08 -4.24
CA THR A 633 -10.86 8.02 -3.70
C THR A 633 -11.62 7.13 -2.73
N ILE A 634 -12.37 7.72 -1.78
CA ILE A 634 -13.19 6.97 -0.83
C ILE A 634 -14.24 6.16 -1.58
N LEU A 635 -15.00 6.76 -2.51
CA LEU A 635 -15.99 6.01 -3.29
C LEU A 635 -15.37 4.87 -4.12
N LYS A 636 -14.21 5.09 -4.74
CA LYS A 636 -13.49 4.03 -5.48
C LYS A 636 -13.04 2.89 -4.58
N ASN A 637 -12.58 3.17 -3.37
CA ASN A 637 -12.19 2.13 -2.42
C ASN A 637 -13.36 1.17 -2.12
N TRP A 638 -14.58 1.65 -2.25
CA TRP A 638 -15.81 0.91 -1.99
C TRP A 638 -16.56 0.51 -3.28
N ASN A 639 -15.98 0.73 -4.48
CA ASN A 639 -16.59 0.50 -5.81
C ASN A 639 -17.92 1.24 -6.02
N LEU A 640 -17.97 2.53 -5.65
CA LEU A 640 -19.17 3.35 -5.64
C LEU A 640 -19.15 4.50 -6.65
N GLU A 641 -18.14 4.57 -7.52
CA GLU A 641 -17.91 5.72 -8.39
C GLU A 641 -19.07 6.06 -9.34
N HIS A 642 -19.96 5.11 -9.63
CA HIS A 642 -21.11 5.30 -10.52
C HIS A 642 -22.18 6.23 -9.89
N GLY A 643 -22.26 6.29 -8.56
CA GLY A 643 -23.16 7.20 -7.82
C GLY A 643 -22.51 8.52 -7.41
N ALA A 644 -21.31 8.83 -7.90
CA ALA A 644 -20.55 9.98 -7.45
C ALA A 644 -21.16 11.31 -7.93
N VAL A 645 -21.54 12.17 -6.99
CA VAL A 645 -22.03 13.53 -7.30
C VAL A 645 -20.86 14.45 -7.61
N ARG A 646 -21.07 15.42 -8.50
CA ARG A 646 -20.05 16.41 -8.88
C ARG A 646 -20.03 17.65 -8.00
N ALA A 647 -21.08 17.86 -7.22
CA ALA A 647 -21.22 18.93 -6.25
C ALA A 647 -22.28 18.56 -5.23
N THR A 648 -22.13 19.02 -3.99
CA THR A 648 -23.17 18.80 -2.99
C THR A 648 -24.39 19.69 -3.22
N ARG A 649 -25.57 19.17 -2.84
CA ARG A 649 -26.82 19.94 -2.79
C ARG A 649 -27.50 19.72 -1.46
N ILE A 650 -28.22 20.75 -0.99
CA ILE A 650 -29.04 20.64 0.22
C ILE A 650 -30.46 20.31 -0.22
N ILE A 651 -31.00 19.23 0.33
CA ILE A 651 -32.40 18.84 0.18
C ILE A 651 -33.11 19.25 1.47
N ARG A 652 -34.27 19.87 1.32
CA ARG A 652 -35.12 20.34 2.42
C ARG A 652 -36.52 19.82 2.20
N ASP A 653 -37.16 19.45 3.30
CA ASP A 653 -38.58 19.10 3.33
C ASP A 653 -39.33 19.96 4.37
#